data_AF-A0A933GYA0-F1
#
_entry.id   AF-A0A933GYA0-F1
#
_cell.length_a   1.000
_cell.length_b   1.000
_cell.length_c   1.000
_cell.angle_alpha   90.00
_cell.angle_beta   90.00
_cell.angle_gamma   90.00
#
_symmetry.space_group_name_H-M   'P 1'
#
loop_
_entity.id
_entity.type
_entity.pdbx_description
1 polymer ?
#
loop_
_entity_poly.entity_id
_entity_poly.type
_entity_poly.pdbx_seq_one_letter_code
_entity_poly.pdbx_strand_id
1 'polypeptide(L)'
;MGLLDGKVAIITGAGGGLGRSHALAMAAQGAKVIVNDVGGARDGVGSSAAAADRVVSEIRAAGGTAAPNYDSVASREGAARIVRAALDAFGRLDCLVNNAGILRDKTLLKMEEEMWDAVIAVHLKGTFLVSQAAAAHFKERAESGSPGGRIVNTTSVAGLLGNFGQSNYAAAKAGIYALTRVHSLELAKFGVTVNAIAPIAKTRMTDDIESVSEEMKPEHVSPMAVFLASDLAADVTGRIFGVHGTKVFEYTMKLSPGVELDRAWTPQEIAERLGEISAAAPVPAANLSAAPAATAGGLPGETIERLFSALPGAVRADKVGDWDSALHFEIAGAENWTIRVSGGKAAVAKGLEGKPTCVVKTDAETLAGMIEGRVKGEHAFMQGKISATNVSDLTKFGKVFDFKKVVAAGAPAAAASPGEAPAEPEASPAERVALLFTALPTAVRAEKAADWEAVVHFEIAGAENFSIHASKGPVRVAKGLEGSPTCVVKTDAETLAGMIEGKVKGEDAFMRGKISATNMADLMKFGKVFDFKKLTERTPAQAGAPAAGGVKRLELLLSKLPEAYLAERADGWSGPIVIAASGGEPCWSVVLSGGACTVAKGATEPAGALVTGDAGTLVEILEGKLDGERAFLDGKVQTTRISAWMQFRRLFDFARLRELADEPPEQKLNRAKIGTVVRAPAVFARPDEIAAYARATNDPNPRYIDERSPGGIVAPPVFPVRLVAGIFEKVFFDPDLGADMARLVHGEEDIVIHRLLRPWDLISPRGSIAGIEDKSSGQILWVEQKLYSAGELAIEMRTGLFIRAKRKDKKEKKEEAPPRPEPVFRARMAVTEDQPWRYADASGDHNPIHVDPPFAKSVGFPNVILQGLCTMAFAGKAVVDEALGGDPTRLARLAVRFAKPVLPGDQLETCGWAEPDKGGRRVWSFETANQKGEKVLVNGIAEAR
;
A
#
# COMPACT_ATOMS: atom_id res chain seq x y z
N MET A 1 -16.76 -13.40 43.61
CA MET A 1 -17.39 -14.46 42.80
C MET A 1 -16.55 -14.67 41.56
N GLY A 2 -16.37 -15.91 41.12
CA GLY A 2 -15.68 -16.20 39.85
C GLY A 2 -16.55 -15.81 38.65
N LEU A 3 -15.95 -15.74 37.45
CA LEU A 3 -16.62 -15.28 36.23
C LEU A 3 -17.79 -16.16 35.77
N LEU A 4 -17.87 -17.40 36.27
CA LEU A 4 -18.87 -18.40 35.91
C LEU A 4 -19.67 -18.87 37.14
N ASP A 5 -19.69 -18.07 38.20
CA ASP A 5 -20.40 -18.43 39.43
C ASP A 5 -21.88 -18.69 39.15
N GLY A 6 -22.38 -19.82 39.65
CA GLY A 6 -23.76 -20.27 39.45
C GLY A 6 -24.10 -20.79 38.04
N LYS A 7 -23.15 -20.80 37.09
CA LYS A 7 -23.35 -21.34 35.73
C LYS A 7 -23.09 -22.85 35.66
N VAL A 8 -23.73 -23.52 34.70
CA VAL A 8 -23.47 -24.93 34.39
C VAL A 8 -22.79 -25.07 33.03
N ALA A 9 -21.65 -25.75 33.00
CA ALA A 9 -20.85 -25.96 31.81
C ALA A 9 -20.68 -27.44 31.44
N ILE A 10 -20.85 -27.78 30.17
CA ILE A 10 -20.45 -29.08 29.61
C ILE A 10 -19.15 -28.89 28.84
N ILE A 11 -18.16 -29.74 29.10
CA ILE A 11 -16.95 -29.83 28.29
C ILE A 11 -16.82 -31.25 27.76
N THR A 12 -16.78 -31.40 26.43
CA THR A 12 -16.62 -32.71 25.77
C THR A 12 -15.14 -33.08 25.60
N GLY A 13 -14.81 -34.35 25.74
CA GLY A 13 -13.41 -34.83 25.73
C GLY A 13 -12.60 -34.25 26.89
N ALA A 14 -13.20 -34.18 28.07
CA ALA A 14 -12.66 -33.49 29.24
C ALA A 14 -11.81 -34.39 30.17
N GLY A 15 -11.57 -35.65 29.81
CA GLY A 15 -10.80 -36.61 30.61
C GLY A 15 -9.28 -36.41 30.56
N GLY A 16 -8.78 -35.53 29.67
CA GLY A 16 -7.36 -35.21 29.55
C GLY A 16 -7.09 -33.99 28.67
N GLY A 17 -5.81 -33.58 28.56
CA GLY A 17 -5.35 -32.51 27.67
C GLY A 17 -6.09 -31.18 27.85
N LEU A 18 -6.44 -30.54 26.74
CA LEU A 18 -7.15 -29.25 26.71
C LEU A 18 -8.51 -29.32 27.39
N GLY A 19 -9.29 -30.39 27.17
CA GLY A 19 -10.62 -30.53 27.78
C GLY A 19 -10.57 -30.60 29.30
N ARG A 20 -9.61 -31.34 29.86
CA ARG A 20 -9.35 -31.34 31.32
C ARG A 20 -8.98 -29.95 31.81
N SER A 21 -8.09 -29.25 31.10
CA SER A 21 -7.67 -27.89 31.46
C SER A 21 -8.86 -26.91 31.46
N HIS A 22 -9.74 -27.00 30.45
CA HIS A 22 -10.96 -26.20 30.38
C HIS A 22 -11.91 -26.51 31.56
N ALA A 23 -12.12 -27.79 31.87
CA ALA A 23 -12.99 -28.20 32.97
C ALA A 23 -12.49 -27.68 34.33
N LEU A 24 -11.19 -27.81 34.62
CA LEU A 24 -10.58 -27.28 35.84
C LEU A 24 -10.66 -25.76 35.90
N ALA A 25 -10.36 -25.06 34.80
CA ALA A 25 -10.39 -23.61 34.75
C ALA A 25 -11.81 -23.04 34.93
N MET A 26 -12.82 -23.66 34.32
CA MET A 26 -14.21 -23.25 34.47
C MET A 26 -14.72 -23.52 35.90
N ALA A 27 -14.40 -24.67 36.48
CA ALA A 27 -14.76 -24.99 37.86
C ALA A 27 -14.10 -24.02 38.86
N ALA A 28 -12.83 -23.66 38.65
CA ALA A 28 -12.12 -22.66 39.46
C ALA A 28 -12.77 -21.27 39.40
N GLN A 29 -13.59 -21.00 38.38
CA GLN A 29 -14.35 -19.76 38.20
C GLN A 29 -15.81 -19.87 38.66
N GLY A 30 -16.17 -20.95 39.36
CA GLY A 30 -17.48 -21.13 40.00
C GLY A 30 -18.50 -21.92 39.18
N ALA A 31 -18.12 -22.44 38.02
CA ALA A 31 -19.03 -23.26 37.22
C ALA A 31 -19.26 -24.65 37.85
N LYS A 32 -20.49 -25.16 37.75
CA LYS A 32 -20.79 -26.58 37.94
C LYS A 32 -20.52 -27.31 36.63
N VAL A 33 -19.66 -28.32 36.63
CA VAL A 33 -19.10 -28.88 35.39
C VAL A 33 -19.58 -30.31 35.11
N ILE A 34 -20.10 -30.55 33.92
CA ILE A 34 -20.20 -31.90 33.35
C ILE A 34 -18.92 -32.22 32.60
N VAL A 35 -18.19 -33.22 33.10
CA VAL A 35 -16.97 -33.75 32.48
C VAL A 35 -17.37 -34.90 31.58
N ASN A 36 -17.56 -34.64 30.28
CA ASN A 36 -17.86 -35.68 29.30
C ASN A 36 -16.55 -36.26 28.73
N ASP A 37 -16.36 -37.57 28.84
CA ASP A 37 -15.29 -38.29 28.14
C ASP A 37 -15.63 -39.78 27.98
N VAL A 38 -15.43 -40.34 26.80
CA VAL A 38 -15.62 -41.77 26.53
C VAL A 38 -14.45 -42.63 27.03
N GLY A 39 -13.30 -42.03 27.35
CA GLY A 39 -12.10 -42.69 27.85
C GLY A 39 -11.29 -43.46 26.81
N GLY A 40 -11.43 -43.11 25.53
CA GLY A 40 -10.73 -43.75 24.42
C GLY A 40 -9.27 -43.28 24.24
N ALA A 41 -8.49 -44.06 23.49
CA ALA A 41 -7.17 -43.67 23.04
C ALA A 41 -7.21 -42.49 22.04
N ARG A 42 -6.06 -41.85 21.74
CA ARG A 42 -5.96 -40.69 20.80
C ARG A 42 -6.55 -40.99 19.43
N ASP A 43 -6.54 -42.26 19.08
CA ASP A 43 -6.94 -42.78 17.81
C ASP A 43 -8.46 -43.13 17.80
N GLY A 44 -9.10 -43.17 18.98
CA GLY A 44 -10.54 -43.44 19.14
C GLY A 44 -10.89 -44.89 19.49
N VAL A 45 -9.89 -45.74 19.79
CA VAL A 45 -10.13 -47.12 20.24
C VAL A 45 -10.34 -47.17 21.76
N GLY A 46 -11.28 -48.00 22.21
CA GLY A 46 -11.54 -48.28 23.63
C GLY A 46 -12.49 -47.28 24.31
N SER A 47 -12.94 -47.62 25.51
CA SER A 47 -13.70 -46.73 26.38
C SER A 47 -13.37 -46.99 27.85
N SER A 48 -13.40 -45.95 28.70
CA SER A 48 -13.10 -46.05 30.12
C SER A 48 -13.72 -44.90 30.92
N ALA A 49 -14.54 -45.22 31.92
CA ALA A 49 -15.10 -44.23 32.84
C ALA A 49 -14.01 -43.48 33.64
N ALA A 50 -12.86 -44.13 33.86
CA ALA A 50 -11.83 -43.64 34.76
C ALA A 50 -11.25 -42.27 34.36
N ALA A 51 -11.26 -41.89 33.08
CA ALA A 51 -10.73 -40.60 32.65
C ALA A 51 -11.59 -39.43 33.15
N ALA A 52 -12.91 -39.48 32.93
CA ALA A 52 -13.83 -38.47 33.43
C ALA A 52 -13.88 -38.46 34.97
N ASP A 53 -13.91 -39.65 35.60
CA ASP A 53 -14.00 -39.78 37.06
C ASP A 53 -12.81 -39.15 37.80
N ARG A 54 -11.60 -39.28 37.24
CA ARG A 54 -10.40 -38.63 37.80
C ARG A 54 -10.54 -37.11 37.80
N VAL A 55 -10.94 -36.52 36.67
CA VAL A 55 -11.08 -35.04 36.57
C VAL A 55 -12.21 -34.53 37.45
N VAL A 56 -13.32 -35.26 37.57
CA VAL A 56 -14.37 -34.93 38.54
C VAL A 56 -13.84 -34.95 39.98
N SER A 57 -13.03 -35.96 40.32
CA SER A 57 -12.41 -36.06 41.65
C SER A 57 -11.45 -34.91 41.93
N GLU A 58 -10.65 -34.51 40.93
CA GLU A 58 -9.76 -33.34 41.02
C GLU A 58 -10.54 -32.04 41.25
N ILE A 59 -11.62 -31.82 40.50
CA ILE A 59 -12.49 -30.63 40.67
C ILE A 59 -13.09 -30.60 42.08
N ARG A 60 -13.60 -31.73 42.56
CA ARG A 60 -14.19 -31.85 43.91
C ARG A 60 -13.14 -31.64 45.00
N ALA A 61 -11.95 -32.18 44.83
CA ALA A 61 -10.83 -31.98 45.76
C ALA A 61 -10.39 -30.51 45.83
N ALA A 62 -10.52 -29.76 44.73
CA ALA A 62 -10.29 -28.31 44.68
C ALA A 62 -11.49 -27.47 45.17
N GLY A 63 -12.55 -28.09 45.70
CA GLY A 63 -13.74 -27.41 46.22
C GLY A 63 -14.79 -27.04 45.17
N GLY A 64 -14.62 -27.45 43.92
CA GLY A 64 -15.59 -27.24 42.85
C GLY A 64 -16.69 -28.31 42.81
N THR A 65 -17.67 -28.11 41.93
CA THR A 65 -18.78 -29.06 41.72
C THR A 65 -18.71 -29.65 40.32
N ALA A 66 -18.64 -30.98 40.21
CA ALA A 66 -18.65 -31.67 38.92
C ALA A 66 -19.34 -33.03 38.97
N ALA A 67 -19.83 -33.47 37.80
CA ALA A 67 -20.38 -34.81 37.57
C ALA A 67 -19.85 -35.39 36.23
N PRO A 68 -19.60 -36.70 36.16
CA PRO A 68 -19.08 -37.33 34.95
C PRO A 68 -20.21 -37.64 33.95
N ASN A 69 -19.86 -37.72 32.67
CA ASN A 69 -20.67 -38.32 31.63
C ASN A 69 -19.78 -39.13 30.66
N TYR A 70 -20.26 -40.28 30.19
CA TYR A 70 -19.46 -41.22 29.39
C TYR A 70 -20.01 -41.43 27.97
N ASP A 71 -20.98 -40.62 27.55
CA ASP A 71 -21.64 -40.78 26.26
C ASP A 71 -20.76 -40.27 25.11
N SER A 72 -20.90 -40.93 23.96
CA SER A 72 -20.23 -40.49 22.74
C SER A 72 -20.93 -39.28 22.12
N VAL A 73 -20.14 -38.30 21.71
CA VAL A 73 -20.63 -37.15 20.92
C VAL A 73 -21.07 -37.55 19.50
N ALA A 74 -20.58 -38.69 18.98
CA ALA A 74 -20.74 -39.08 17.58
C ALA A 74 -22.13 -39.66 17.22
N SER A 75 -23.02 -39.84 18.22
CA SER A 75 -24.40 -40.31 18.03
C SER A 75 -25.41 -39.29 18.54
N ARG A 76 -26.61 -39.29 17.93
CA ARG A 76 -27.68 -38.35 18.27
C ARG A 76 -28.18 -38.58 19.70
N GLU A 77 -28.33 -39.84 20.08
CA GLU A 77 -28.77 -40.25 21.41
C GLU A 77 -27.72 -39.92 22.46
N GLY A 78 -26.44 -40.12 22.14
CA GLY A 78 -25.33 -39.75 23.03
C GLY A 78 -25.29 -38.23 23.27
N ALA A 79 -25.36 -37.42 22.21
CA ALA A 79 -25.42 -35.97 22.32
C ALA A 79 -26.61 -35.47 23.19
N ALA A 80 -27.79 -36.08 23.04
CA ALA A 80 -28.94 -35.77 23.87
C ALA A 80 -28.71 -36.13 25.35
N ARG A 81 -28.08 -37.29 25.63
CA ARG A 81 -27.76 -37.72 27.00
C ARG A 81 -26.68 -36.86 27.66
N ILE A 82 -25.72 -36.33 26.89
CA ILE A 82 -24.72 -35.37 27.39
C ILE A 82 -25.40 -34.11 27.94
N VAL A 83 -26.33 -33.53 27.17
CA VAL A 83 -27.09 -32.35 27.63
C VAL A 83 -27.99 -32.70 28.82
N ARG A 84 -28.68 -33.84 28.75
CA ARG A 84 -29.52 -34.33 29.85
C ARG A 84 -28.74 -34.51 31.15
N ALA A 85 -27.49 -34.95 31.11
CA ALA A 85 -26.65 -35.08 32.30
C ALA A 85 -26.49 -33.75 33.06
N ALA A 86 -26.38 -32.61 32.35
CA ALA A 86 -26.34 -31.29 32.99
C ALA A 86 -27.68 -30.93 33.65
N LEU A 87 -28.78 -31.24 32.98
CA LEU A 87 -30.13 -30.98 33.50
C LEU A 87 -30.44 -31.85 34.73
N ASP A 88 -30.13 -33.14 34.67
CA ASP A 88 -30.39 -34.09 35.76
C ASP A 88 -29.49 -33.78 36.98
N ALA A 89 -28.23 -33.40 36.77
CA ALA A 89 -27.30 -33.12 37.87
C ALA A 89 -27.47 -31.72 38.47
N PHE A 90 -27.72 -30.70 37.64
CA PHE A 90 -27.61 -29.29 38.04
C PHE A 90 -28.81 -28.42 37.64
N GLY A 91 -29.82 -28.99 36.97
CA GLY A 91 -31.08 -28.33 36.64
C GLY A 91 -31.06 -27.37 35.46
N ARG A 92 -29.89 -27.11 34.85
CA ARG A 92 -29.74 -26.18 33.72
C ARG A 92 -28.46 -26.44 32.94
N LEU A 93 -28.36 -25.83 31.76
CA LEU A 93 -27.12 -25.69 31.00
C LEU A 93 -26.94 -24.21 30.61
N ASP A 94 -25.73 -23.68 30.72
CA ASP A 94 -25.36 -22.32 30.33
C ASP A 94 -24.27 -22.29 29.25
N CYS A 95 -23.28 -23.17 29.38
CA CYS A 95 -22.09 -23.15 28.53
C CYS A 95 -21.80 -24.54 27.95
N LEU A 96 -21.52 -24.61 26.66
CA LEU A 96 -21.04 -25.81 25.97
C LEU A 96 -19.67 -25.55 25.37
N VAL A 97 -18.69 -26.38 25.71
CA VAL A 97 -17.37 -26.41 25.06
C VAL A 97 -17.23 -27.71 24.26
N ASN A 98 -17.30 -27.62 22.94
CA ASN A 98 -17.08 -28.73 22.03
C ASN A 98 -15.59 -28.93 21.78
N ASN A 99 -14.98 -29.84 22.55
CA ASN A 99 -13.53 -30.11 22.49
C ASN A 99 -13.18 -31.55 22.11
N ALA A 100 -14.10 -32.52 22.22
CA ALA A 100 -13.83 -33.93 21.91
C ALA A 100 -13.20 -34.12 20.51
N GLY A 101 -12.25 -35.05 20.43
CA GLY A 101 -11.46 -35.24 19.22
C GLY A 101 -10.53 -36.44 19.22
N ILE A 102 -10.21 -36.94 18.02
CA ILE A 102 -9.29 -38.05 17.75
C ILE A 102 -8.42 -37.74 16.53
N LEU A 103 -7.30 -38.44 16.35
CA LEU A 103 -6.46 -38.33 15.16
C LEU A 103 -6.28 -39.68 14.45
N ARG A 104 -6.41 -39.66 13.13
CA ARG A 104 -6.15 -40.77 12.21
C ARG A 104 -5.40 -40.23 10.99
N ASP A 105 -4.15 -39.84 11.23
CA ASP A 105 -3.35 -39.11 10.26
C ASP A 105 -2.78 -40.05 9.19
N LYS A 106 -3.13 -39.77 7.93
CA LYS A 106 -2.61 -40.44 6.73
C LYS A 106 -2.60 -39.46 5.58
N THR A 107 -1.60 -39.58 4.70
CA THR A 107 -1.60 -38.89 3.41
C THR A 107 -2.82 -39.31 2.60
N LEU A 108 -3.31 -38.45 1.71
CA LEU A 108 -4.54 -38.66 0.93
C LEU A 108 -4.67 -40.08 0.34
N LEU A 109 -3.63 -40.60 -0.32
CA LEU A 109 -3.65 -41.92 -0.97
C LEU A 109 -3.61 -43.12 -0.01
N LYS A 110 -3.34 -42.89 1.28
CA LYS A 110 -3.28 -43.90 2.34
C LYS A 110 -4.44 -43.73 3.34
N MET A 111 -5.40 -42.85 3.04
CA MET A 111 -6.56 -42.60 3.88
C MET A 111 -7.61 -43.67 3.60
N GLU A 112 -7.87 -44.51 4.59
CA GLU A 112 -8.98 -45.48 4.55
C GLU A 112 -10.29 -44.78 4.92
N GLU A 113 -11.41 -45.29 4.42
CA GLU A 113 -12.74 -44.70 4.65
C GLU A 113 -13.10 -44.69 6.14
N GLU A 114 -12.77 -45.74 6.86
CA GLU A 114 -13.03 -45.86 8.30
C GLU A 114 -12.25 -44.81 9.11
N MET A 115 -11.04 -44.47 8.67
CA MET A 115 -10.22 -43.42 9.27
C MET A 115 -10.83 -42.03 9.01
N TRP A 116 -11.38 -41.82 7.82
CA TRP A 116 -12.10 -40.61 7.46
C TRP A 116 -13.37 -40.46 8.30
N ASP A 117 -14.22 -41.48 8.28
CA ASP A 117 -15.53 -41.49 8.94
C ASP A 117 -15.41 -41.30 10.44
N ALA A 118 -14.46 -41.98 11.10
CA ALA A 118 -14.25 -41.83 12.54
C ALA A 118 -13.94 -40.37 12.92
N VAL A 119 -13.04 -39.71 12.17
CA VAL A 119 -12.64 -38.33 12.43
C VAL A 119 -13.79 -37.36 12.14
N ILE A 120 -14.50 -37.51 11.02
CA ILE A 120 -15.69 -36.69 10.70
C ILE A 120 -16.78 -36.89 11.75
N ALA A 121 -17.05 -38.13 12.18
CA ALA A 121 -18.09 -38.46 13.13
C ALA A 121 -17.85 -37.84 14.51
N VAL A 122 -16.63 -37.95 15.05
CA VAL A 122 -16.30 -37.41 16.37
C VAL A 122 -16.21 -35.89 16.35
N HIS A 123 -15.52 -35.31 15.37
CA HIS A 123 -15.28 -33.87 15.36
C HIS A 123 -16.47 -33.09 14.82
N LEU A 124 -16.79 -33.27 13.54
CA LEU A 124 -17.73 -32.41 12.83
C LEU A 124 -19.17 -32.75 13.21
N LYS A 125 -19.56 -34.02 13.03
CA LYS A 125 -20.90 -34.50 13.39
C LYS A 125 -21.13 -34.39 14.89
N GLY A 126 -20.14 -34.72 15.72
CA GLY A 126 -20.24 -34.58 17.17
C GLY A 126 -20.47 -33.14 17.62
N THR A 127 -19.69 -32.19 17.10
CA THR A 127 -19.89 -30.75 17.36
C THR A 127 -21.29 -30.31 16.96
N PHE A 128 -21.77 -30.72 15.78
CA PHE A 128 -23.12 -30.43 15.32
C PHE A 128 -24.19 -30.98 16.26
N LEU A 129 -24.14 -32.27 16.60
CA LEU A 129 -25.18 -32.93 17.38
C LEU A 129 -25.29 -32.39 18.80
N VAL A 130 -24.16 -32.18 19.48
CA VAL A 130 -24.16 -31.65 20.86
C VAL A 130 -24.57 -30.18 20.87
N SER A 131 -24.12 -29.39 19.88
CA SER A 131 -24.59 -28.00 19.73
C SER A 131 -26.08 -27.92 19.47
N GLN A 132 -26.63 -28.79 18.61
CA GLN A 132 -28.06 -28.85 18.33
C GLN A 132 -28.87 -29.17 19.60
N ALA A 133 -28.43 -30.16 20.39
CA ALA A 133 -29.10 -30.51 21.64
C ALA A 133 -29.03 -29.37 22.67
N ALA A 134 -27.87 -28.71 22.82
CA ALA A 134 -27.73 -27.57 23.72
C ALA A 134 -28.53 -26.34 23.26
N ALA A 135 -28.55 -26.07 21.95
CA ALA A 135 -29.31 -24.97 21.36
C ALA A 135 -30.81 -25.13 21.56
N ALA A 136 -31.35 -26.35 21.50
CA ALA A 136 -32.75 -26.61 21.83
C ALA A 136 -33.08 -26.18 23.27
N HIS A 137 -32.23 -26.54 24.23
CA HIS A 137 -32.39 -26.10 25.61
C HIS A 137 -32.24 -24.57 25.78
N PHE A 138 -31.26 -23.95 25.12
CA PHE A 138 -31.08 -22.49 25.19
C PHE A 138 -32.27 -21.73 24.60
N LYS A 139 -32.87 -22.25 23.52
CA LYS A 139 -34.11 -21.72 22.96
C LYS A 139 -35.24 -21.77 23.98
N GLU A 140 -35.50 -22.92 24.59
CA GLU A 140 -36.55 -23.08 25.62
C GLU A 140 -36.35 -22.12 26.80
N ARG A 141 -35.09 -21.93 27.22
CA ARG A 141 -34.72 -20.96 28.25
C ARG A 141 -34.96 -19.51 27.82
N ALA A 142 -34.60 -19.16 26.60
CA ALA A 142 -34.84 -17.82 26.06
C ALA A 142 -36.35 -17.51 25.96
N GLU A 143 -37.15 -18.48 25.52
CA GLU A 143 -38.61 -18.36 25.42
C GLU A 143 -39.29 -18.22 26.79
N SER A 144 -38.67 -18.72 27.86
CA SER A 144 -39.13 -18.55 29.25
C SER A 144 -38.54 -17.29 29.94
N GLY A 145 -37.90 -16.40 29.19
CA GLY A 145 -37.39 -15.11 29.69
C GLY A 145 -36.03 -15.18 30.38
N SER A 146 -35.33 -16.33 30.32
CA SER A 146 -33.96 -16.46 30.82
C SER A 146 -32.93 -16.00 29.78
N PRO A 147 -31.73 -15.56 30.20
CA PRO A 147 -30.65 -15.27 29.27
C PRO A 147 -30.23 -16.52 28.49
N GLY A 148 -29.81 -16.32 27.23
CA GLY A 148 -29.31 -17.38 26.34
C GLY A 148 -27.99 -18.00 26.79
N GLY A 149 -27.47 -18.92 25.98
CA GLY A 149 -26.29 -19.73 26.29
C GLY A 149 -24.97 -19.26 25.67
N ARG A 150 -23.91 -20.03 25.90
CA ARG A 150 -22.58 -19.83 25.29
C ARG A 150 -22.11 -21.14 24.66
N ILE A 151 -21.68 -21.10 23.41
CA ILE A 151 -21.07 -22.25 22.72
C ILE A 151 -19.66 -21.87 22.29
N VAL A 152 -18.69 -22.66 22.73
CA VAL A 152 -17.28 -22.55 22.35
C VAL A 152 -16.87 -23.81 21.60
N ASN A 153 -16.56 -23.68 20.32
CA ASN A 153 -16.11 -24.77 19.48
C ASN A 153 -14.58 -24.82 19.39
N THR A 154 -14.02 -26.00 19.14
CA THR A 154 -12.58 -26.16 18.90
C THR A 154 -12.31 -26.43 17.42
N THR A 155 -11.84 -25.41 16.69
CA THR A 155 -11.26 -25.58 15.34
C THR A 155 -9.74 -25.80 15.44
N SER A 156 -8.98 -25.63 14.36
CA SER A 156 -7.52 -25.81 14.37
C SER A 156 -6.89 -25.08 13.20
N VAL A 157 -5.62 -24.72 13.34
CA VAL A 157 -4.77 -24.25 12.22
C VAL A 157 -4.82 -25.20 11.04
N ALA A 158 -4.87 -26.52 11.28
CA ALA A 158 -4.99 -27.53 10.22
C ALA A 158 -6.28 -27.36 9.38
N GLY A 159 -7.38 -26.94 10.00
CA GLY A 159 -8.63 -26.66 9.29
C GLY A 159 -8.66 -25.29 8.60
N LEU A 160 -7.86 -24.34 9.08
CA LEU A 160 -7.85 -22.96 8.56
C LEU A 160 -6.84 -22.77 7.43
N LEU A 161 -5.67 -23.40 7.53
CA LEU A 161 -4.54 -23.24 6.60
C LEU A 161 -4.15 -24.54 5.87
N GLY A 162 -4.74 -25.67 6.26
CA GLY A 162 -4.31 -27.00 5.82
C GLY A 162 -3.15 -27.54 6.65
N ASN A 163 -3.02 -28.87 6.69
CA ASN A 163 -1.84 -29.53 7.23
C ASN A 163 -1.59 -30.86 6.49
N PHE A 164 -0.32 -31.15 6.19
CA PHE A 164 0.04 -32.33 5.42
C PHE A 164 -0.31 -33.62 6.19
N GLY A 165 -0.92 -34.59 5.51
CA GLY A 165 -1.29 -35.89 6.11
C GLY A 165 -2.53 -35.88 6.99
N GLN A 166 -3.32 -34.80 6.96
CA GLN A 166 -4.49 -34.62 7.84
C GLN A 166 -5.79 -34.26 7.09
N SER A 167 -6.03 -34.83 5.91
CA SER A 167 -7.20 -34.46 5.07
C SER A 167 -8.54 -34.59 5.81
N ASN A 168 -8.75 -35.68 6.55
CA ASN A 168 -9.95 -35.91 7.37
C ASN A 168 -10.08 -34.88 8.51
N TYR A 169 -9.01 -34.66 9.27
CA TYR A 169 -8.99 -33.76 10.41
C TYR A 169 -9.13 -32.28 9.99
N ALA A 170 -8.39 -31.86 8.96
CA ALA A 170 -8.51 -30.53 8.37
C ALA A 170 -9.93 -30.26 7.86
N ALA A 171 -10.52 -31.21 7.13
CA ALA A 171 -11.90 -31.09 6.66
C ALA A 171 -12.90 -30.96 7.83
N ALA A 172 -12.76 -31.78 8.87
CA ALA A 172 -13.61 -31.69 10.05
C ALA A 172 -13.49 -30.32 10.76
N LYS A 173 -12.26 -29.83 10.95
CA LYS A 173 -11.99 -28.57 11.65
C LYS A 173 -12.40 -27.34 10.84
N ALA A 174 -12.26 -27.38 9.51
CA ALA A 174 -12.80 -26.38 8.60
C ALA A 174 -14.35 -26.36 8.62
N GLY A 175 -14.97 -27.54 8.67
CA GLY A 175 -16.41 -27.67 8.88
C GLY A 175 -16.88 -27.05 10.21
N ILE A 176 -16.12 -27.24 11.29
CA ILE A 176 -16.41 -26.60 12.59
C ILE A 176 -16.28 -25.07 12.52
N TYR A 177 -15.31 -24.54 11.75
CA TYR A 177 -15.25 -23.09 11.46
C TYR A 177 -16.55 -22.61 10.81
N ALA A 178 -17.03 -23.31 9.76
CA ALA A 178 -18.26 -22.97 9.08
C ALA A 178 -19.49 -23.07 10.00
N LEU A 179 -19.61 -24.15 10.79
CA LEU A 179 -20.70 -24.32 11.76
C LEU A 179 -20.71 -23.20 12.80
N THR A 180 -19.54 -22.76 13.28
CA THR A 180 -19.44 -21.66 14.24
C THR A 180 -20.03 -20.37 13.65
N ARG A 181 -19.69 -20.04 12.40
CA ARG A 181 -20.23 -18.88 11.69
C ARG A 181 -21.74 -18.99 11.51
N VAL A 182 -22.25 -20.13 11.04
CA VAL A 182 -23.69 -20.33 10.80
C VAL A 182 -24.48 -20.32 12.11
N HIS A 183 -24.08 -21.11 13.11
CA HIS A 183 -24.78 -21.17 14.39
C HIS A 183 -24.81 -19.82 15.12
N SER A 184 -23.75 -19.00 14.99
CA SER A 184 -23.75 -17.64 15.56
C SER A 184 -24.88 -16.76 15.01
N LEU A 185 -25.27 -16.95 13.75
CA LEU A 185 -26.36 -16.20 13.11
C LEU A 185 -27.72 -16.79 13.50
N GLU A 186 -27.85 -18.12 13.45
CA GLU A 186 -29.13 -18.80 13.71
C GLU A 186 -29.59 -18.67 15.16
N LEU A 187 -28.65 -18.66 16.10
CA LEU A 187 -28.95 -18.67 17.54
C LEU A 187 -28.92 -17.28 18.19
N ALA A 188 -28.54 -16.23 17.43
CA ALA A 188 -28.46 -14.86 17.93
C ALA A 188 -29.78 -14.38 18.56
N LYS A 189 -30.92 -14.71 17.93
CA LYS A 189 -32.26 -14.35 18.43
C LYS A 189 -32.63 -14.96 19.78
N PHE A 190 -31.90 -15.99 20.23
CA PHE A 190 -32.08 -16.63 21.53
C PHE A 190 -31.04 -16.15 22.55
N GLY A 191 -30.26 -15.11 22.24
CA GLY A 191 -29.20 -14.59 23.12
C GLY A 191 -28.03 -15.57 23.29
N VAL A 192 -27.83 -16.49 22.34
CA VAL A 192 -26.74 -17.46 22.35
C VAL A 192 -25.56 -16.92 21.56
N THR A 193 -24.37 -16.91 22.16
CA THR A 193 -23.13 -16.63 21.42
C THR A 193 -22.44 -17.93 21.01
N VAL A 194 -21.84 -17.93 19.82
CA VAL A 194 -21.12 -19.09 19.29
C VAL A 194 -19.78 -18.64 18.74
N ASN A 195 -18.69 -19.09 19.34
CA ASN A 195 -17.32 -18.75 18.94
C ASN A 195 -16.47 -20.01 18.82
N ALA A 196 -15.28 -19.90 18.22
CA ALA A 196 -14.32 -21.00 18.19
C ALA A 196 -12.92 -20.59 18.61
N ILE A 197 -12.19 -21.55 19.15
CA ILE A 197 -10.76 -21.43 19.46
C ILE A 197 -9.99 -22.34 18.50
N ALA A 198 -8.88 -21.84 17.98
CA ALA A 198 -7.87 -22.59 17.22
C ALA A 198 -6.61 -22.70 18.09
N PRO A 199 -6.50 -23.73 18.95
CA PRO A 199 -5.41 -23.81 19.91
C PRO A 199 -4.14 -24.41 19.31
N ILE A 200 -2.99 -23.95 19.79
CA ILE A 200 -1.73 -24.69 19.76
C ILE A 200 -1.27 -24.87 21.22
N ALA A 201 -1.24 -26.12 21.68
CA ALA A 201 -0.77 -26.49 22.99
C ALA A 201 -0.15 -27.89 22.97
N LYS A 202 0.87 -28.12 23.80
CA LYS A 202 1.46 -29.42 24.04
C LYS A 202 0.46 -30.30 24.79
N THR A 203 0.01 -31.36 24.14
CA THR A 203 -0.89 -32.38 24.69
C THR A 203 -0.52 -33.74 24.12
N ARG A 204 -1.07 -34.83 24.67
CA ARG A 204 -0.99 -36.18 24.06
C ARG A 204 -1.32 -36.21 22.56
N MET A 205 -2.17 -35.30 22.08
CA MET A 205 -2.56 -35.20 20.68
C MET A 205 -1.51 -34.52 19.79
N THR A 206 -0.59 -33.75 20.37
CA THR A 206 0.46 -32.99 19.68
C THR A 206 1.87 -33.38 20.12
N ASP A 207 2.01 -34.45 20.90
CA ASP A 207 3.30 -34.86 21.49
C ASP A 207 4.37 -35.14 20.43
N ASP A 208 3.95 -35.71 19.29
CA ASP A 208 4.82 -36.06 18.17
C ASP A 208 5.15 -34.85 17.25
N ILE A 209 4.66 -33.64 17.56
CA ILE A 209 4.87 -32.44 16.76
C ILE A 209 6.01 -31.61 17.38
N GLU A 210 7.22 -31.73 16.82
CA GLU A 210 8.44 -31.04 17.33
C GLU A 210 8.32 -29.51 17.37
N SER A 211 7.46 -28.90 16.56
CA SER A 211 7.25 -27.44 16.53
C SER A 211 6.41 -26.89 17.68
N VAL A 212 5.80 -27.76 18.50
CA VAL A 212 5.05 -27.37 19.70
C VAL A 212 5.97 -27.46 20.92
N SER A 213 6.43 -26.30 21.38
CA SER A 213 7.29 -26.19 22.58
C SER A 213 6.60 -26.76 23.82
N GLU A 214 7.38 -27.38 24.72
CA GLU A 214 6.94 -27.83 26.05
C GLU A 214 6.37 -26.68 26.91
N GLU A 215 6.72 -25.43 26.59
CA GLU A 215 6.19 -24.25 27.26
C GLU A 215 4.76 -23.89 26.84
N MET A 216 4.25 -24.44 25.73
CA MET A 216 2.88 -24.19 25.25
C MET A 216 1.87 -25.05 26.00
N LYS A 217 1.69 -24.77 27.29
CA LYS A 217 0.83 -25.55 28.18
C LYS A 217 -0.66 -25.39 27.83
N PRO A 218 -1.49 -26.44 27.98
CA PRO A 218 -2.95 -26.36 27.81
C PRO A 218 -3.61 -25.24 28.63
N GLU A 219 -3.03 -24.92 29.79
CA GLU A 219 -3.47 -23.86 30.71
C GLU A 219 -3.40 -22.47 30.09
N HIS A 220 -2.61 -22.27 29.03
CA HIS A 220 -2.58 -20.98 28.31
C HIS A 220 -3.82 -20.78 27.41
N VAL A 221 -4.49 -21.87 27.03
CA VAL A 221 -5.69 -21.81 26.15
C VAL A 221 -6.97 -21.62 26.96
N SER A 222 -7.08 -22.29 28.10
CA SER A 222 -8.30 -22.33 28.92
C SER A 222 -8.86 -20.97 29.34
N PRO A 223 -8.06 -19.92 29.63
CA PRO A 223 -8.58 -18.58 29.90
C PRO A 223 -9.47 -18.02 28.79
N MET A 224 -9.16 -18.31 27.51
CA MET A 224 -10.01 -17.89 26.38
C MET A 224 -11.36 -18.62 26.40
N ALA A 225 -11.38 -19.93 26.68
CA ALA A 225 -12.62 -20.69 26.80
C ALA A 225 -13.50 -20.16 27.95
N VAL A 226 -12.88 -19.80 29.08
CA VAL A 226 -13.58 -19.19 30.22
C VAL A 226 -14.15 -17.82 29.86
N PHE A 227 -13.36 -16.95 29.23
CA PHE A 227 -13.80 -15.64 28.78
C PHE A 227 -15.04 -15.76 27.86
N LEU A 228 -14.96 -16.59 26.81
CA LEU A 228 -16.06 -16.80 25.86
C LEU A 228 -17.31 -17.43 26.50
N ALA A 229 -17.16 -18.17 27.60
CA ALA A 229 -18.25 -18.74 28.37
C ALA A 229 -18.86 -17.76 29.41
N SER A 230 -18.21 -16.62 29.65
CA SER A 230 -18.62 -15.65 30.66
C SER A 230 -19.56 -14.56 30.12
N ASP A 231 -20.06 -13.71 31.00
CA ASP A 231 -20.86 -12.54 30.59
C ASP A 231 -20.00 -11.41 30.02
N LEU A 232 -18.68 -11.44 30.22
CA LEU A 232 -17.75 -10.50 29.59
C LEU A 232 -17.71 -10.65 28.06
N ALA A 233 -18.16 -11.79 27.54
CA ALA A 233 -18.23 -12.09 26.12
C ALA A 233 -19.68 -12.12 25.60
N ALA A 234 -20.61 -11.42 26.25
CA ALA A 234 -22.03 -11.43 25.89
C ALA A 234 -22.32 -10.90 24.48
N ASP A 235 -21.49 -9.99 23.96
CA ASP A 235 -21.55 -9.38 22.63
C ASP A 235 -20.56 -10.00 21.63
N VAL A 236 -19.73 -10.95 22.07
CA VAL A 236 -18.74 -11.62 21.23
C VAL A 236 -19.38 -12.88 20.63
N THR A 237 -19.66 -12.87 19.32
CA THR A 237 -20.22 -14.03 18.61
C THR A 237 -19.67 -14.13 17.18
N GLY A 238 -19.61 -15.35 16.64
CA GLY A 238 -19.12 -15.67 15.30
C GLY A 238 -17.60 -15.55 15.14
N ARG A 239 -16.84 -15.39 16.22
CA ARG A 239 -15.39 -15.10 16.19
C ARG A 239 -14.55 -16.36 16.30
N ILE A 240 -13.35 -16.32 15.70
CA ILE A 240 -12.40 -17.44 15.66
C ILE A 240 -11.07 -16.97 16.22
N PHE A 241 -10.69 -17.45 17.40
CA PHE A 241 -9.49 -16.99 18.09
C PHE A 241 -8.38 -18.02 18.05
N GLY A 242 -7.22 -17.64 17.53
CA GLY A 242 -5.97 -18.37 17.70
C GLY A 242 -5.40 -18.13 19.10
N VAL A 243 -5.06 -19.22 19.81
CA VAL A 243 -4.38 -19.14 21.11
C VAL A 243 -3.16 -20.03 21.09
N HIS A 244 -1.99 -19.40 20.96
CA HIS A 244 -0.70 -20.07 20.76
C HIS A 244 0.24 -19.68 21.91
N GLY A 245 0.38 -20.55 22.90
CA GLY A 245 1.02 -20.18 24.16
C GLY A 245 0.33 -18.95 24.76
N THR A 246 1.10 -17.90 25.08
CA THR A 246 0.59 -16.66 25.66
C THR A 246 -0.02 -15.68 24.64
N LYS A 247 0.04 -15.97 23.34
CA LYS A 247 -0.45 -15.09 22.28
C LYS A 247 -1.90 -15.42 21.93
N VAL A 248 -2.73 -14.37 21.86
CA VAL A 248 -4.13 -14.42 21.42
C VAL A 248 -4.30 -13.51 20.18
N PHE A 249 -5.01 -13.99 19.16
CA PHE A 249 -5.32 -13.22 17.95
C PHE A 249 -6.57 -13.78 17.25
N GLU A 250 -7.15 -13.04 16.30
CA GLU A 250 -8.33 -13.47 15.53
C GLU A 250 -7.93 -13.98 14.14
N TYR A 251 -8.54 -15.07 13.69
CA TYR A 251 -8.52 -15.52 12.30
C TYR A 251 -9.72 -14.96 11.53
N THR A 252 -9.46 -14.25 10.43
CA THR A 252 -10.50 -13.62 9.59
C THR A 252 -10.40 -14.06 8.14
N MET A 253 -11.54 -14.38 7.52
CA MET A 253 -11.63 -14.58 6.07
C MET A 253 -11.74 -13.23 5.35
N LYS A 254 -10.95 -13.04 4.30
CA LYS A 254 -10.92 -11.80 3.50
C LYS A 254 -11.19 -12.14 2.04
N LEU A 255 -11.94 -11.26 1.37
CA LEU A 255 -12.14 -11.30 -0.08
C LEU A 255 -11.08 -10.40 -0.74
N SER A 256 -10.40 -10.88 -1.77
CA SER A 256 -9.53 -10.02 -2.59
C SER A 256 -10.38 -8.99 -3.36
N PRO A 257 -9.82 -7.86 -3.82
CA PRO A 257 -10.54 -6.93 -4.69
C PRO A 257 -11.09 -7.59 -5.95
N GLY A 258 -10.40 -8.63 -6.43
CA GLY A 258 -10.77 -9.38 -7.62
C GLY A 258 -10.68 -8.53 -8.89
N VAL A 259 -11.15 -9.11 -9.99
CA VAL A 259 -11.29 -8.42 -11.26
C VAL A 259 -12.69 -8.69 -11.80
N GLU A 260 -13.32 -7.67 -12.36
CA GLU A 260 -14.62 -7.78 -13.01
C GLU A 260 -14.48 -7.38 -14.49
N LEU A 261 -15.11 -8.15 -15.37
CA LEU A 261 -15.28 -7.83 -16.79
C LEU A 261 -16.76 -7.52 -17.05
N ASP A 262 -17.05 -6.71 -18.05
CA ASP A 262 -18.41 -6.44 -18.55
C ASP A 262 -18.99 -7.59 -19.40
N ARG A 263 -18.20 -8.65 -19.60
CA ARG A 263 -18.52 -9.87 -20.33
C ARG A 263 -18.05 -11.11 -19.57
N ALA A 264 -18.39 -12.28 -20.10
CA ALA A 264 -17.85 -13.54 -19.58
C ALA A 264 -16.32 -13.61 -19.73
N TRP A 265 -15.69 -14.19 -18.71
CA TRP A 265 -14.26 -14.50 -18.70
C TRP A 265 -13.92 -15.64 -19.66
N THR A 266 -12.77 -15.54 -20.31
CA THR A 266 -12.09 -16.70 -20.90
C THR A 266 -11.04 -17.28 -19.94
N PRO A 267 -10.70 -18.57 -20.04
CA PRO A 267 -9.64 -19.16 -19.22
C PRO A 267 -8.27 -18.48 -19.36
N GLN A 268 -7.94 -17.98 -20.57
CA GLN A 268 -6.68 -17.30 -20.87
C GLN A 268 -6.56 -15.97 -20.10
N GLU A 269 -7.63 -15.18 -20.10
CA GLU A 269 -7.68 -13.91 -19.36
C GLU A 269 -7.58 -14.12 -17.85
N ILE A 270 -8.18 -15.20 -17.34
CA ILE A 270 -8.02 -15.57 -15.92
C ILE A 270 -6.55 -15.87 -15.63
N ALA A 271 -5.84 -16.60 -16.50
CA ALA A 271 -4.43 -16.91 -16.32
C ALA A 271 -3.54 -15.65 -16.39
N GLU A 272 -3.78 -14.78 -17.37
CA GLU A 272 -3.05 -13.52 -17.54
C GLU A 272 -3.23 -12.57 -16.37
N ARG A 273 -4.44 -12.55 -15.79
CA ARG A 273 -4.83 -11.63 -14.72
C ARG A 273 -4.92 -12.30 -13.35
N LEU A 274 -4.41 -13.51 -13.19
CA LEU A 274 -4.50 -14.27 -11.95
C LEU A 274 -3.88 -13.51 -10.77
N GLY A 275 -2.79 -12.77 -11.03
CA GLY A 275 -2.16 -11.89 -10.04
C GLY A 275 -3.10 -10.80 -9.52
N GLU A 276 -3.86 -10.15 -10.42
CA GLU A 276 -4.85 -9.13 -10.03
C GLU A 276 -6.06 -9.74 -9.30
N ILE A 277 -6.50 -10.93 -9.73
CA ILE A 277 -7.63 -11.65 -9.11
C ILE A 277 -7.28 -12.07 -7.67
N SER A 278 -6.05 -12.52 -7.45
CA SER A 278 -5.59 -13.09 -6.18
C SER A 278 -4.84 -12.10 -5.27
N ALA A 279 -4.52 -10.89 -5.74
CA ALA A 279 -3.88 -9.87 -4.92
C ALA A 279 -4.80 -9.47 -3.76
N ALA A 280 -4.35 -9.68 -2.52
CA ALA A 280 -5.00 -9.06 -1.38
C ALA A 280 -4.74 -7.55 -1.39
N ALA A 281 -5.70 -6.74 -0.96
CA ALA A 281 -5.42 -5.33 -0.65
C ALA A 281 -4.24 -5.27 0.35
N PRO A 282 -3.26 -4.36 0.18
CA PRO A 282 -2.19 -4.19 1.15
C PRO A 282 -2.80 -3.87 2.51
N VAL A 283 -2.59 -4.77 3.47
CA VAL A 283 -2.95 -4.54 4.86
C VAL A 283 -1.88 -3.62 5.45
N PRO A 284 -2.21 -2.53 6.17
CA PRO A 284 -1.23 -1.82 6.97
C PRO A 284 -0.58 -2.84 7.90
N ALA A 285 0.74 -2.99 7.81
CA ALA A 285 1.46 -4.02 8.56
C ALA A 285 1.29 -3.79 10.07
N ALA A 286 0.29 -4.45 10.66
CA ALA A 286 0.26 -4.70 12.09
C ALA A 286 1.32 -5.78 12.35
N ASN A 287 2.51 -5.30 12.70
CA ASN A 287 3.67 -6.09 13.09
C ASN A 287 3.27 -7.21 14.07
N LEU A 288 3.38 -8.45 13.61
CA LEU A 288 3.38 -9.65 14.45
C LEU A 288 4.69 -10.43 14.27
N SER A 289 5.83 -9.74 14.36
CA SER A 289 7.04 -10.22 15.04
C SER A 289 8.10 -9.11 15.05
N ALA A 290 8.19 -8.35 16.14
CA ALA A 290 9.36 -7.55 16.41
C ALA A 290 9.70 -7.67 17.91
N ALA A 291 10.52 -8.67 18.23
CA ALA A 291 11.56 -8.45 19.22
C ALA A 291 12.79 -7.92 18.46
N PRO A 292 13.55 -6.97 19.03
CA PRO A 292 14.32 -6.00 18.26
C PRO A 292 15.52 -6.67 17.57
N ALA A 293 15.56 -6.61 16.25
CA ALA A 293 16.78 -6.85 15.49
C ALA A 293 17.46 -5.51 15.24
N ALA A 294 18.67 -5.40 15.77
CA ALA A 294 19.56 -4.27 15.56
C ALA A 294 19.80 -4.03 14.06
N THR A 295 19.90 -2.76 13.72
CA THR A 295 20.28 -2.21 12.40
C THR A 295 21.59 -2.81 11.87
N ALA A 296 21.55 -3.36 10.65
CA ALA A 296 22.71 -3.43 9.76
C ALA A 296 22.20 -3.30 8.30
N GLY A 297 22.57 -2.21 7.63
CA GLY A 297 22.05 -1.83 6.31
C GLY A 297 22.81 -2.41 5.12
N GLY A 298 22.09 -2.53 4.00
CA GLY A 298 22.56 -2.82 2.64
C GLY A 298 21.36 -3.11 1.71
N LEU A 299 21.44 -2.74 0.42
CA LEU A 299 20.41 -3.11 -0.56
C LEU A 299 20.42 -4.65 -0.76
N PRO A 300 19.28 -5.30 -1.11
CA PRO A 300 19.19 -6.76 -1.24
C PRO A 300 20.25 -7.39 -2.17
N GLY A 301 20.60 -6.72 -3.27
CA GLY A 301 21.62 -7.19 -4.23
C GLY A 301 23.06 -7.15 -3.68
N GLU A 302 23.44 -6.08 -2.98
CA GLU A 302 24.78 -5.96 -2.35
C GLU A 302 24.96 -6.99 -1.23
N THR A 303 23.88 -7.32 -0.54
CA THR A 303 23.87 -8.33 0.51
C THR A 303 24.16 -9.71 -0.07
N ILE A 304 23.52 -10.09 -1.18
CA ILE A 304 23.76 -11.38 -1.85
C ILE A 304 25.19 -11.49 -2.39
N GLU A 305 25.72 -10.46 -3.05
CA GLU A 305 27.10 -10.49 -3.56
C GLU A 305 28.12 -10.75 -2.45
N ARG A 306 27.98 -10.06 -1.31
CA ARG A 306 28.86 -10.24 -0.16
C ARG A 306 28.77 -11.64 0.43
N LEU A 307 27.56 -12.19 0.55
CA LEU A 307 27.35 -13.54 1.07
C LEU A 307 27.99 -14.58 0.14
N PHE A 308 27.82 -14.47 -1.18
CA PHE A 308 28.45 -15.39 -2.13
C PHE A 308 29.97 -15.28 -2.16
N SER A 309 30.53 -14.08 -2.12
CA SER A 309 31.99 -13.88 -2.04
C SER A 309 32.61 -14.48 -0.77
N ALA A 310 31.85 -14.62 0.32
CA ALA A 310 32.33 -15.22 1.57
C ALA A 310 32.19 -16.76 1.62
N LEU A 311 31.41 -17.39 0.74
CA LEU A 311 31.17 -18.83 0.74
C LEU A 311 32.44 -19.69 0.57
N PRO A 312 33.40 -19.38 -0.33
CA PRO A 312 34.64 -20.15 -0.46
C PRO A 312 35.42 -20.29 0.85
N GLY A 313 35.40 -19.26 1.70
CA GLY A 313 36.09 -19.26 3.01
C GLY A 313 35.32 -19.97 4.13
N ALA A 314 34.08 -20.38 3.89
CA ALA A 314 33.20 -20.99 4.88
C ALA A 314 33.01 -22.51 4.69
N VAL A 315 33.75 -23.13 3.77
CA VAL A 315 33.67 -24.57 3.51
C VAL A 315 34.18 -25.37 4.72
N ARG A 316 33.37 -26.30 5.20
CA ARG A 316 33.75 -27.30 6.20
C ARG A 316 34.38 -28.50 5.49
N ALA A 317 35.70 -28.47 5.29
CA ALA A 317 36.42 -29.47 4.51
C ALA A 317 36.18 -30.92 4.99
N ASP A 318 35.96 -31.13 6.30
CA ASP A 318 35.62 -32.42 6.91
C ASP A 318 34.22 -32.94 6.53
N LYS A 319 33.34 -32.07 6.00
CA LYS A 319 31.98 -32.40 5.57
C LYS A 319 31.81 -32.51 4.06
N VAL A 320 32.82 -32.13 3.27
CA VAL A 320 32.78 -32.22 1.80
C VAL A 320 32.90 -33.67 1.33
N GLY A 321 33.84 -34.44 1.89
CA GLY A 321 34.11 -35.82 1.42
C GLY A 321 34.40 -35.87 -0.08
N ASP A 322 33.81 -36.85 -0.78
CA ASP A 322 33.92 -37.02 -2.24
C ASP A 322 32.86 -36.22 -3.02
N TRP A 323 32.25 -35.19 -2.42
CA TRP A 323 31.20 -34.41 -3.08
C TRP A 323 31.79 -33.49 -4.16
N ASP A 324 31.43 -33.78 -5.41
CA ASP A 324 31.68 -32.94 -6.57
C ASP A 324 30.34 -32.48 -7.16
N SER A 325 30.07 -31.16 -7.12
CA SER A 325 28.80 -30.59 -7.60
C SER A 325 28.94 -29.13 -8.01
N ALA A 326 28.19 -28.74 -9.04
CA ALA A 326 28.01 -27.37 -9.51
C ALA A 326 26.56 -26.93 -9.26
N LEU A 327 26.36 -26.11 -8.22
CA LEU A 327 25.06 -25.56 -7.84
C LEU A 327 24.88 -24.18 -8.48
N HIS A 328 23.90 -24.05 -9.36
CA HIS A 328 23.52 -22.76 -9.96
C HIS A 328 22.29 -22.19 -9.26
N PHE A 329 22.39 -20.95 -8.78
CA PHE A 329 21.32 -20.23 -8.11
C PHE A 329 20.72 -19.19 -9.06
N GLU A 330 19.46 -19.41 -9.44
CA GLU A 330 18.61 -18.42 -10.10
C GLU A 330 17.89 -17.60 -9.02
N ILE A 331 18.26 -16.33 -8.88
CA ILE A 331 17.85 -15.49 -7.75
C ILE A 331 16.99 -14.34 -8.25
N ALA A 332 15.69 -14.36 -7.95
CA ALA A 332 14.81 -13.25 -8.25
C ALA A 332 15.19 -12.01 -7.40
N GLY A 333 15.45 -10.88 -8.06
CA GLY A 333 15.82 -9.62 -7.40
C GLY A 333 17.31 -9.47 -7.06
N ALA A 334 18.19 -10.38 -7.51
CA ALA A 334 19.65 -10.24 -7.42
C ALA A 334 20.37 -10.94 -8.59
N GLU A 335 21.69 -10.77 -8.69
CA GLU A 335 22.53 -11.47 -9.67
C GLU A 335 22.51 -12.99 -9.42
N ASN A 336 22.51 -13.80 -10.49
CA ASN A 336 22.62 -15.27 -10.38
C ASN A 336 24.04 -15.69 -10.02
N TRP A 337 24.21 -16.85 -9.39
CA TRP A 337 25.53 -17.34 -8.98
C TRP A 337 25.69 -18.83 -9.19
N THR A 338 26.91 -19.26 -9.49
CA THR A 338 27.28 -20.67 -9.53
C THR A 338 28.32 -20.97 -8.46
N ILE A 339 28.10 -22.05 -7.70
CA ILE A 339 29.02 -22.58 -6.71
C ILE A 339 29.52 -23.93 -7.21
N ARG A 340 30.84 -24.07 -7.41
CA ARG A 340 31.48 -25.35 -7.72
C ARG A 340 32.21 -25.86 -6.49
N VAL A 341 31.80 -27.02 -5.99
CA VAL A 341 32.45 -27.71 -4.88
C VAL A 341 33.14 -28.94 -5.43
N SER A 342 34.46 -29.04 -5.28
CA SER A 342 35.26 -30.22 -5.66
C SER A 342 36.56 -30.25 -4.87
N GLY A 343 37.04 -31.45 -4.51
CA GLY A 343 38.32 -31.63 -3.81
C GLY A 343 38.44 -30.88 -2.48
N GLY A 344 37.34 -30.77 -1.71
CA GLY A 344 37.33 -30.08 -0.41
C GLY A 344 37.32 -28.54 -0.49
N LYS A 345 37.24 -27.96 -1.68
CA LYS A 345 37.22 -26.51 -1.91
C LYS A 345 35.93 -26.09 -2.61
N ALA A 346 35.53 -24.83 -2.42
CA ALA A 346 34.44 -24.22 -3.18
C ALA A 346 34.95 -22.99 -3.93
N ALA A 347 34.50 -22.81 -5.17
CA ALA A 347 34.67 -21.61 -5.96
C ALA A 347 33.30 -21.05 -6.32
N VAL A 348 33.19 -19.72 -6.40
CA VAL A 348 31.95 -19.03 -6.78
C VAL A 348 32.20 -18.18 -8.02
N ALA A 349 31.19 -18.09 -8.88
CA ALA A 349 31.20 -17.22 -10.04
C ALA A 349 29.84 -16.53 -10.20
N LYS A 350 29.87 -15.29 -10.70
CA LYS A 350 28.67 -14.56 -11.11
C LYS A 350 28.12 -15.18 -12.40
N GLY A 351 26.81 -15.33 -12.47
CA GLY A 351 26.11 -15.97 -13.58
C GLY A 351 26.26 -17.50 -13.61
N LEU A 352 25.91 -18.09 -14.75
CA LEU A 352 25.99 -19.53 -14.99
C LEU A 352 27.39 -19.91 -15.47
N GLU A 353 28.08 -20.78 -14.74
CA GLU A 353 29.42 -21.27 -15.13
C GLU A 353 29.46 -22.79 -15.31
N GLY A 354 29.63 -23.23 -16.57
CA GLY A 354 29.62 -24.65 -16.93
C GLY A 354 28.23 -25.29 -16.87
N LYS A 355 28.17 -26.63 -16.83
CA LYS A 355 26.91 -27.37 -16.75
C LYS A 355 26.55 -27.63 -15.28
N PRO A 356 25.41 -27.13 -14.77
CA PRO A 356 25.04 -27.30 -13.37
C PRO A 356 24.52 -28.71 -13.11
N THR A 357 24.91 -29.29 -11.98
CA THR A 357 24.37 -30.56 -11.47
C THR A 357 23.13 -30.33 -10.63
N CYS A 358 22.95 -29.12 -10.10
CA CYS A 358 21.76 -28.67 -9.39
C CYS A 358 21.44 -27.21 -9.76
N VAL A 359 20.19 -26.92 -10.11
CA VAL A 359 19.69 -25.55 -10.29
C VAL A 359 18.72 -25.26 -9.15
N VAL A 360 19.00 -24.20 -8.40
CA VAL A 360 18.25 -23.73 -7.24
C VAL A 360 17.56 -22.43 -7.61
N LYS A 361 16.23 -22.34 -7.48
CA LYS A 361 15.46 -21.12 -7.75
C LYS A 361 14.90 -20.54 -6.45
N THR A 362 15.12 -19.25 -6.19
CA THR A 362 14.69 -18.55 -4.97
C THR A 362 14.64 -17.04 -5.19
N ASP A 363 14.11 -16.25 -4.25
CA ASP A 363 14.30 -14.80 -4.21
C ASP A 363 15.47 -14.39 -3.29
N ALA A 364 15.97 -13.16 -3.47
CA ALA A 364 17.13 -12.62 -2.76
C ALA A 364 16.89 -12.50 -1.23
N GLU A 365 15.69 -12.16 -0.79
CA GLU A 365 15.37 -12.00 0.62
C GLU A 365 15.34 -13.35 1.34
N THR A 366 14.71 -14.36 0.73
CA THR A 366 14.66 -15.74 1.21
C THR A 366 16.06 -16.33 1.28
N LEU A 367 16.91 -16.13 0.26
CA LEU A 367 18.27 -16.66 0.22
C LEU A 367 19.18 -16.00 1.26
N ALA A 368 19.15 -14.67 1.37
CA ALA A 368 19.88 -13.94 2.41
C ALA A 368 19.41 -14.37 3.81
N GLY A 369 18.10 -14.48 4.01
CA GLY A 369 17.53 -14.99 5.26
C GLY A 369 17.98 -16.41 5.60
N MET A 370 18.16 -17.28 4.61
CA MET A 370 18.66 -18.65 4.80
C MET A 370 20.12 -18.68 5.25
N ILE A 371 20.98 -17.91 4.58
CA ILE A 371 22.40 -17.81 4.93
C ILE A 371 22.56 -17.11 6.29
N GLU A 372 21.73 -16.13 6.61
CA GLU A 372 21.77 -15.45 7.91
C GLU A 372 21.14 -16.26 9.06
N GLY A 373 20.51 -17.40 8.77
CA GLY A 373 19.82 -18.23 9.75
C GLY A 373 18.48 -17.67 10.24
N ARG A 374 17.96 -16.63 9.58
CA ARG A 374 16.62 -16.06 9.81
C ARG A 374 15.52 -16.92 9.20
N VAL A 375 15.83 -17.64 8.12
CA VAL A 375 14.92 -18.53 7.39
C VAL A 375 15.52 -19.94 7.40
N LYS A 376 14.75 -20.96 7.80
CA LYS A 376 15.17 -22.36 7.65
C LYS A 376 14.92 -22.84 6.23
N GLY A 377 15.89 -23.51 5.62
CA GLY A 377 15.81 -23.96 4.22
C GLY A 377 14.66 -24.92 3.94
N GLU A 378 14.37 -25.83 4.88
CA GLU A 378 13.26 -26.77 4.78
C GLU A 378 11.90 -26.04 4.81
N HIS A 379 11.79 -24.96 5.59
CA HIS A 379 10.58 -24.14 5.66
C HIS A 379 10.38 -23.32 4.39
N ALA A 380 11.45 -22.72 3.85
CA ALA A 380 11.39 -22.04 2.56
C ALA A 380 10.99 -22.99 1.43
N PHE A 381 11.48 -24.24 1.46
CA PHE A 381 11.17 -25.27 0.46
C PHE A 381 9.70 -25.70 0.55
N MET A 382 9.18 -25.95 1.76
CA MET A 382 7.77 -26.28 1.99
C MET A 382 6.80 -25.15 1.59
N GLN A 383 7.26 -23.90 1.63
CA GLN A 383 6.50 -22.73 1.20
C GLN A 383 6.61 -22.45 -0.31
N GLY A 384 7.37 -23.26 -1.06
CA GLY A 384 7.61 -23.05 -2.49
C GLY A 384 8.50 -21.84 -2.82
N LYS A 385 9.14 -21.23 -1.80
CA LYS A 385 10.01 -20.07 -1.97
C LYS A 385 11.42 -20.43 -2.45
N ILE A 386 11.82 -21.68 -2.25
CA ILE A 386 13.03 -22.26 -2.83
C ILE A 386 12.68 -23.59 -3.50
N SER A 387 13.21 -23.83 -4.69
CA SER A 387 13.14 -25.12 -5.38
C SER A 387 14.52 -25.52 -5.88
N ALA A 388 14.75 -26.82 -6.04
CA ALA A 388 16.02 -27.33 -6.55
C ALA A 388 15.80 -28.54 -7.45
N THR A 389 16.54 -28.63 -8.57
CA THR A 389 16.49 -29.80 -9.45
C THR A 389 17.12 -31.04 -8.83
N ASN A 390 17.99 -30.86 -7.83
CA ASN A 390 18.58 -31.94 -7.04
C ASN A 390 18.57 -31.59 -5.53
N VAL A 391 17.57 -32.11 -4.82
CA VAL A 391 17.35 -31.85 -3.37
C VAL A 391 18.48 -32.40 -2.50
N SER A 392 19.16 -33.48 -2.94
CA SER A 392 20.31 -34.03 -2.21
C SER A 392 21.48 -33.05 -2.20
N ASP A 393 21.76 -32.39 -3.34
CA ASP A 393 22.81 -31.38 -3.42
C ASP A 393 22.48 -30.12 -2.60
N LEU A 394 21.22 -29.68 -2.61
CA LEU A 394 20.77 -28.57 -1.77
C LEU A 394 20.89 -28.89 -0.26
N THR A 395 20.57 -30.13 0.13
CA THR A 395 20.71 -30.58 1.52
C THR A 395 22.18 -30.66 1.95
N LYS A 396 23.07 -31.09 1.05
CA LYS A 396 24.52 -31.09 1.28
C LYS A 396 25.09 -29.68 1.38
N PHE A 397 24.66 -28.76 0.53
CA PHE A 397 25.03 -27.34 0.61
C PHE A 397 24.78 -26.77 2.01
N GLY A 398 23.61 -27.02 2.60
CA GLY A 398 23.28 -26.56 3.96
C GLY A 398 24.17 -27.12 5.09
N LYS A 399 24.86 -28.25 4.85
CA LYS A 399 25.73 -28.91 5.83
C LYS A 399 27.22 -28.62 5.63
N VAL A 400 27.62 -28.35 4.38
CA VAL A 400 29.02 -28.14 3.97
C VAL A 400 29.49 -26.71 4.26
N PHE A 401 28.60 -25.72 4.21
CA PHE A 401 28.98 -24.32 4.44
C PHE A 401 28.66 -23.89 5.88
N ASP A 402 29.61 -23.22 6.53
CA ASP A 402 29.42 -22.60 7.84
C ASP A 402 28.84 -21.19 7.71
N PHE A 403 27.53 -21.08 7.59
CA PHE A 403 26.91 -19.78 7.32
C PHE A 403 27.14 -18.73 8.42
N LYS A 404 27.44 -19.13 9.66
CA LYS A 404 27.86 -18.18 10.71
C LYS A 404 29.16 -17.46 10.36
N LYS A 405 30.11 -18.15 9.70
CA LYS A 405 31.35 -17.53 9.20
C LYS A 405 31.08 -16.62 8.01
N VAL A 406 30.14 -16.99 7.14
CA VAL A 406 29.71 -16.17 5.98
C VAL A 406 29.15 -14.83 6.45
N VAL A 407 28.25 -14.86 7.44
CA VAL A 407 27.65 -13.65 8.03
C VAL A 407 28.69 -12.79 8.76
N ALA A 408 29.61 -13.41 9.50
CA ALA A 408 30.67 -12.69 10.22
C ALA A 408 31.66 -11.99 9.28
N ALA A 409 31.99 -12.60 8.14
CA ALA A 409 32.82 -11.98 7.10
C ALA A 409 32.06 -10.87 6.31
N GLY A 410 30.73 -10.82 6.43
CA GLY A 410 29.82 -9.91 5.73
C GLY A 410 29.27 -8.73 6.55
N ALA A 411 29.89 -8.31 7.66
CA ALA A 411 29.45 -7.13 8.44
C ALA A 411 30.04 -5.79 7.90
N PRO A 412 29.28 -4.67 7.83
CA PRO A 412 29.74 -3.40 7.24
C PRO A 412 30.55 -2.48 8.20
N ALA A 413 31.49 -1.69 7.65
CA ALA A 413 32.11 -0.51 8.30
C ALA A 413 31.31 0.77 7.99
N ALA A 414 31.35 1.77 8.89
CA ALA A 414 30.38 2.88 8.95
C ALA A 414 30.45 3.95 7.82
N ALA A 415 29.27 4.19 7.24
CA ALA A 415 28.64 5.39 6.59
C ALA A 415 29.40 6.33 5.62
N ALA A 416 28.92 6.37 4.36
CA ALA A 416 28.57 7.58 3.58
C ALA A 416 27.67 7.22 2.36
N SER A 417 26.60 7.97 2.09
CA SER A 417 25.71 7.90 0.89
C SER A 417 26.29 8.73 -0.28
N PRO A 418 25.77 8.78 -1.55
CA PRO A 418 24.48 8.26 -2.10
C PRO A 418 24.50 7.66 -3.55
N GLY A 419 23.35 7.06 -3.98
CA GLY A 419 22.83 6.93 -5.38
C GLY A 419 23.55 5.97 -6.36
N GLU A 420 22.99 5.39 -7.43
CA GLU A 420 21.67 5.34 -8.08
C GLU A 420 21.76 4.30 -9.26
N ALA A 421 20.65 3.62 -9.61
CA ALA A 421 20.26 2.87 -10.85
C ALA A 421 21.24 1.97 -11.69
N PRO A 422 20.81 0.81 -12.24
CA PRO A 422 21.62 -0.02 -13.16
C PRO A 422 21.58 0.42 -14.63
N ALA A 423 22.64 0.01 -15.32
CA ALA A 423 23.16 0.54 -16.58
C ALA A 423 22.72 -0.21 -17.86
N GLU A 424 22.72 0.55 -18.95
CA GLU A 424 22.69 0.16 -20.37
C GLU A 424 23.94 -0.63 -20.81
N PRO A 425 23.91 -1.35 -21.96
CA PRO A 425 24.96 -2.30 -22.35
C PRO A 425 26.35 -1.65 -22.55
N GLU A 426 27.40 -2.30 -22.05
CA GLU A 426 28.78 -1.79 -22.13
C GLU A 426 29.30 -1.72 -23.58
N ALA A 427 29.88 -0.57 -23.94
CA ALA A 427 30.55 -0.34 -25.22
C ALA A 427 31.80 -1.23 -25.39
N SER A 428 32.04 -1.67 -26.62
CA SER A 428 33.19 -2.52 -26.97
C SER A 428 34.54 -1.83 -26.70
N PRO A 429 35.65 -2.57 -26.49
CA PRO A 429 36.97 -1.97 -26.27
C PRO A 429 37.38 -0.95 -27.33
N ALA A 430 37.02 -1.15 -28.60
CA ALA A 430 37.31 -0.21 -29.69
C ALA A 430 36.50 1.10 -29.57
N GLU A 431 35.22 1.01 -29.22
CA GLU A 431 34.36 2.18 -28.97
C GLU A 431 34.84 2.97 -27.75
N ARG A 432 35.30 2.27 -26.70
CA ARG A 432 35.91 2.90 -25.52
C ARG A 432 37.17 3.67 -25.88
N VAL A 433 38.07 3.08 -26.67
CA VAL A 433 39.29 3.78 -27.13
C VAL A 433 38.93 5.04 -27.94
N ALA A 434 37.96 4.99 -28.85
CA ALA A 434 37.55 6.14 -29.65
C ALA A 434 36.95 7.28 -28.82
N LEU A 435 36.11 6.95 -27.83
CA LEU A 435 35.56 7.92 -26.88
C LEU A 435 36.68 8.56 -26.04
N LEU A 436 37.64 7.77 -25.58
CA LEU A 436 38.77 8.25 -24.77
C LEU A 436 39.65 9.24 -25.54
N PHE A 437 40.04 8.93 -26.78
CA PHE A 437 40.85 9.86 -27.60
C PHE A 437 40.10 11.14 -27.95
N THR A 438 38.77 11.09 -28.07
CA THR A 438 37.93 12.29 -28.27
C THR A 438 37.92 13.18 -27.03
N ALA A 439 37.91 12.59 -25.83
CA ALA A 439 37.88 13.32 -24.56
C ALA A 439 39.27 13.79 -24.08
N LEU A 440 40.36 13.18 -24.57
CA LEU A 440 41.74 13.44 -24.11
C LEU A 440 42.12 14.94 -24.00
N PRO A 441 41.78 15.83 -24.96
CA PRO A 441 42.10 17.26 -24.87
C PRO A 441 41.56 17.95 -23.61
N THR A 442 40.46 17.45 -23.04
CA THR A 442 39.82 18.01 -21.84
C THR A 442 40.54 17.63 -20.55
N ALA A 443 41.42 16.62 -20.58
CA ALA A 443 42.16 16.12 -19.43
C ALA A 443 43.60 16.63 -19.37
N VAL A 444 43.97 17.60 -20.21
CA VAL A 444 45.32 18.18 -20.22
C VAL A 444 45.58 18.99 -18.95
N ARG A 445 46.68 18.68 -18.26
CA ARG A 445 47.26 19.48 -17.19
C ARG A 445 48.13 20.57 -17.82
N ALA A 446 47.55 21.74 -18.06
CA ALA A 446 48.17 22.84 -18.81
C ALA A 446 49.57 23.22 -18.27
N GLU A 447 49.77 23.14 -16.96
CA GLU A 447 51.05 23.42 -16.30
C GLU A 447 52.15 22.38 -16.59
N LYS A 448 51.79 21.17 -17.00
CA LYS A 448 52.72 20.09 -17.38
C LYS A 448 52.94 20.02 -18.89
N ALA A 449 52.02 20.58 -19.68
CA ALA A 449 52.06 20.59 -21.14
C ALA A 449 52.83 21.79 -21.73
N ALA A 450 53.08 22.84 -20.94
CA ALA A 450 53.60 24.13 -21.41
C ALA A 450 54.86 24.05 -22.29
N ASP A 451 55.79 23.13 -21.98
CA ASP A 451 57.04 22.93 -22.71
C ASP A 451 57.07 21.58 -23.46
N TRP A 452 55.92 21.06 -23.88
CA TRP A 452 55.84 19.80 -24.62
C TRP A 452 55.49 20.04 -26.09
N GLU A 453 56.43 19.69 -26.95
CA GLU A 453 56.28 19.78 -28.40
C GLU A 453 56.58 18.40 -29.01
N ALA A 454 55.52 17.67 -29.36
CA ALA A 454 55.63 16.30 -29.83
C ALA A 454 54.42 15.89 -30.67
N VAL A 455 54.63 14.96 -31.61
CA VAL A 455 53.54 14.27 -32.32
C VAL A 455 53.62 12.80 -31.94
N VAL A 456 52.69 12.35 -31.08
CA VAL A 456 52.66 10.97 -30.58
C VAL A 456 51.60 10.20 -31.34
N HIS A 457 52.00 9.19 -32.12
CA HIS A 457 51.09 8.33 -32.86
C HIS A 457 50.89 7.00 -32.14
N PHE A 458 49.64 6.54 -32.03
CA PHE A 458 49.24 5.28 -31.42
C PHE A 458 48.78 4.30 -32.49
N GLU A 459 49.52 3.21 -32.64
CA GLU A 459 49.09 2.04 -33.40
C GLU A 459 48.41 1.06 -32.45
N ILE A 460 47.10 0.87 -32.62
CA ILE A 460 46.25 0.16 -31.66
C ILE A 460 45.68 -1.08 -32.33
N ALA A 461 46.16 -2.26 -31.93
CA ALA A 461 45.63 -3.52 -32.42
C ALA A 461 44.17 -3.70 -31.97
N GLY A 462 43.27 -3.92 -32.93
CA GLY A 462 41.83 -4.11 -32.67
C GLY A 462 41.00 -2.83 -32.54
N ALA A 463 41.58 -1.65 -32.78
CA ALA A 463 40.84 -0.37 -32.80
C ALA A 463 41.41 0.59 -33.87
N GLU A 464 40.78 1.77 -34.01
CA GLU A 464 41.29 2.86 -34.85
C GLU A 464 42.57 3.45 -34.24
N ASN A 465 43.54 3.82 -35.09
CA ASN A 465 44.76 4.49 -34.66
C ASN A 465 44.53 5.99 -34.43
N PHE A 466 45.37 6.64 -33.63
CA PHE A 466 45.22 8.06 -33.32
C PHE A 466 46.58 8.78 -33.25
N SER A 467 46.60 10.07 -33.59
CA SER A 467 47.75 10.95 -33.40
C SER A 467 47.43 12.08 -32.43
N ILE A 468 48.37 12.40 -31.55
CA ILE A 468 48.30 13.51 -30.60
C ILE A 468 49.36 14.54 -30.96
N HIS A 469 48.94 15.79 -31.14
CA HIS A 469 49.82 16.92 -31.41
C HIS A 469 49.89 17.81 -30.18
N ALA A 470 50.99 17.71 -29.45
CA ALA A 470 51.36 18.65 -28.41
C ALA A 470 52.20 19.77 -29.04
N SER A 471 51.74 21.01 -28.88
CA SER A 471 52.48 22.24 -29.23
C SER A 471 52.30 23.23 -28.07
N LYS A 472 52.91 24.43 -28.09
CA LYS A 472 52.83 25.46 -27.03
C LYS A 472 51.42 26.08 -26.82
N GLY A 473 50.37 25.28 -26.95
CA GLY A 473 48.94 25.59 -26.89
C GLY A 473 48.11 24.33 -26.59
N PRO A 474 46.78 24.32 -26.81
CA PRO A 474 45.93 23.18 -26.47
C PRO A 474 46.28 21.94 -27.29
N VAL A 475 46.34 20.78 -26.63
CA VAL A 475 46.69 19.51 -27.27
C VAL A 475 45.58 19.08 -28.23
N ARG A 476 45.94 18.78 -29.49
CA ARG A 476 44.98 18.33 -30.52
C ARG A 476 45.10 16.82 -30.72
N VAL A 477 43.96 16.15 -30.92
CA VAL A 477 43.90 14.73 -31.27
C VAL A 477 43.31 14.57 -32.67
N ALA A 478 43.88 13.65 -33.44
CA ALA A 478 43.48 13.31 -34.80
C ALA A 478 43.25 11.79 -34.94
N LYS A 479 42.28 11.41 -35.77
CA LYS A 479 42.04 10.02 -36.17
C LYS A 479 43.05 9.61 -37.24
N GLY A 480 43.64 8.43 -37.07
CA GLY A 480 44.71 7.92 -37.93
C GLY A 480 46.05 8.61 -37.71
N LEU A 481 46.99 8.35 -38.63
CA LEU A 481 48.29 9.02 -38.63
C LEU A 481 48.18 10.38 -39.31
N GLU A 482 48.37 11.44 -38.53
CA GLU A 482 48.48 12.80 -39.06
C GLU A 482 49.85 13.40 -38.72
N GLY A 483 50.55 13.92 -39.73
CA GLY A 483 51.91 14.47 -39.60
C GLY A 483 53.03 13.42 -39.44
N SER A 484 54.25 13.89 -39.20
CA SER A 484 55.42 13.04 -38.93
C SER A 484 55.55 12.78 -37.42
N PRO A 485 55.39 11.54 -36.92
CA PRO A 485 55.38 11.27 -35.49
C PRO A 485 56.78 11.32 -34.90
N THR A 486 56.94 12.07 -33.81
CA THR A 486 58.17 12.09 -32.99
C THR A 486 58.24 10.89 -32.04
N CYS A 487 57.10 10.25 -31.78
CA CYS A 487 56.99 9.01 -31.02
C CYS A 487 55.87 8.14 -31.60
N VAL A 488 56.12 6.85 -31.80
CA VAL A 488 55.11 5.85 -32.18
C VAL A 488 54.95 4.87 -31.03
N VAL A 489 53.74 4.72 -30.54
CA VAL A 489 53.36 3.83 -29.43
C VAL A 489 52.52 2.68 -30.00
N LYS A 490 52.91 1.44 -29.75
CA LYS A 490 52.17 0.25 -30.20
C LYS A 490 51.58 -0.49 -29.01
N THR A 491 50.28 -0.79 -29.06
CA THR A 491 49.56 -1.54 -28.01
C THR A 491 48.26 -2.13 -28.56
N ASP A 492 47.45 -2.78 -27.73
CA ASP A 492 46.12 -3.27 -28.06
C ASP A 492 45.01 -2.44 -27.37
N ALA A 493 43.80 -2.47 -27.92
CA ALA A 493 42.69 -1.63 -27.47
C ALA A 493 42.29 -1.88 -26.01
N GLU A 494 42.41 -3.13 -25.53
CA GLU A 494 42.01 -3.52 -24.18
C GLU A 494 43.03 -3.06 -23.14
N THR A 495 44.33 -3.25 -23.43
CA THR A 495 45.43 -2.77 -22.61
C THR A 495 45.40 -1.24 -22.49
N LEU A 496 45.17 -0.52 -23.59
CA LEU A 496 45.14 0.95 -23.59
C LEU A 496 43.93 1.53 -22.83
N ALA A 497 42.74 0.97 -23.05
CA ALA A 497 41.54 1.36 -22.29
C ALA A 497 41.72 1.06 -20.80
N GLY A 498 42.24 -0.13 -20.46
CA GLY A 498 42.51 -0.51 -19.07
C GLY A 498 43.55 0.39 -18.39
N MET A 499 44.55 0.88 -19.12
CA MET A 499 45.56 1.80 -18.58
C MET A 499 44.97 3.17 -18.23
N ILE A 500 44.16 3.71 -19.14
CA ILE A 500 43.51 5.02 -18.95
C ILE A 500 42.43 4.96 -17.87
N GLU A 501 41.73 3.82 -17.75
CA GLU A 501 40.74 3.57 -16.69
C GLU A 501 41.36 3.32 -15.30
N GLY A 502 42.69 3.26 -15.20
CA GLY A 502 43.41 2.97 -13.96
C GLY A 502 43.36 1.50 -13.52
N LYS A 503 42.87 0.60 -14.38
CA LYS A 503 42.78 -0.85 -14.16
C LYS A 503 44.08 -1.58 -14.48
N VAL A 504 44.92 -1.01 -15.36
CA VAL A 504 46.23 -1.55 -15.76
C VAL A 504 47.29 -0.49 -15.47
N LYS A 505 48.37 -0.84 -14.77
CA LYS A 505 49.51 0.08 -14.59
C LYS A 505 50.40 0.07 -15.83
N GLY A 506 50.79 1.25 -16.31
CA GLY A 506 51.55 1.38 -17.55
C GLY A 506 52.94 0.74 -17.51
N GLU A 507 53.61 0.81 -16.36
CA GLU A 507 54.92 0.17 -16.15
C GLU A 507 54.81 -1.37 -16.25
N ASP A 508 53.74 -1.95 -15.69
CA ASP A 508 53.51 -3.39 -15.75
C ASP A 508 53.16 -3.86 -17.17
N ALA A 509 52.39 -3.06 -17.91
CA ALA A 509 52.08 -3.33 -19.32
C ALA A 509 53.33 -3.25 -20.21
N PHE A 510 54.23 -2.30 -19.93
CA PHE A 510 55.51 -2.15 -20.64
C PHE A 510 56.47 -3.30 -20.35
N MET A 511 56.64 -3.67 -19.06
CA MET A 511 57.50 -4.79 -18.65
C MET A 511 57.03 -6.15 -19.20
N ARG A 512 55.72 -6.30 -19.46
CA ARG A 512 55.13 -7.50 -20.07
C ARG A 512 55.10 -7.46 -21.60
N GLY A 513 55.68 -6.43 -22.23
CA GLY A 513 55.75 -6.27 -23.68
C GLY A 513 54.42 -5.95 -24.37
N LYS A 514 53.38 -5.54 -23.62
CA LYS A 514 52.06 -5.19 -24.17
C LYS A 514 51.95 -3.74 -24.67
N ILE A 515 52.91 -2.91 -24.32
CA ILE A 515 53.08 -1.57 -24.87
C ILE A 515 54.54 -1.35 -25.22
N SER A 516 54.81 -0.72 -26.35
CA SER A 516 56.14 -0.31 -26.78
C SER A 516 56.10 1.10 -27.36
N ALA A 517 57.18 1.85 -27.26
CA ALA A 517 57.28 3.19 -27.83
C ALA A 517 58.65 3.46 -28.42
N THR A 518 58.69 4.19 -29.55
CA THR A 518 59.95 4.56 -30.21
C THR A 518 60.69 5.68 -29.49
N ASN A 519 60.01 6.49 -28.65
CA ASN A 519 60.63 7.51 -27.81
C ASN A 519 60.05 7.46 -26.38
N MET A 520 60.84 6.94 -25.44
CA MET A 520 60.41 6.72 -24.07
C MET A 520 60.18 8.02 -23.28
N ALA A 521 60.90 9.09 -23.61
CA ALA A 521 60.74 10.37 -22.93
C ALA A 521 59.36 10.98 -23.22
N ASP A 522 58.89 10.89 -24.47
CA ASP A 522 57.56 11.34 -24.86
C ASP A 522 56.45 10.48 -24.26
N LEU A 523 56.62 9.15 -24.18
CA LEU A 523 55.64 8.28 -23.53
C LEU A 523 55.50 8.57 -22.02
N MET A 524 56.63 8.79 -21.33
CA MET A 524 56.61 9.14 -19.89
C MET A 524 56.04 10.55 -19.65
N LYS A 525 56.24 11.48 -20.59
CA LYS A 525 55.67 12.83 -20.51
C LYS A 525 54.17 12.80 -20.80
N PHE A 526 53.71 12.00 -21.76
CA PHE A 526 52.30 11.72 -22.02
C PHE A 526 51.57 11.26 -20.75
N GLY A 527 52.11 10.27 -20.02
CA GLY A 527 51.50 9.79 -18.78
C GLY A 527 51.35 10.82 -17.66
N LYS A 528 52.14 11.91 -17.69
CA LYS A 528 52.12 12.98 -16.68
C LYS A 528 51.33 14.21 -17.10
N VAL A 529 51.17 14.44 -18.40
CA VAL A 529 50.46 15.59 -18.96
C VAL A 529 48.95 15.41 -18.86
N PHE A 530 48.44 14.18 -18.93
CA PHE A 530 47.01 13.91 -18.89
C PHE A 530 46.55 13.42 -17.51
N ASP A 531 45.45 14.01 -17.02
CA ASP A 531 44.78 13.55 -15.80
C ASP A 531 43.74 12.48 -16.12
N PHE A 532 44.18 11.23 -16.24
CA PHE A 532 43.28 10.14 -16.66
C PHE A 532 42.10 9.89 -15.70
N LYS A 533 42.19 10.32 -14.43
CA LYS A 533 41.05 10.30 -13.50
C LYS A 533 39.90 11.22 -13.94
N LYS A 534 40.20 12.36 -14.59
CA LYS A 534 39.16 13.25 -15.17
C LYS A 534 38.43 12.62 -16.36
N LEU A 535 39.03 11.62 -17.01
CA LEU A 535 38.42 10.92 -18.14
C LEU A 535 37.50 9.78 -17.70
N THR A 536 37.67 9.25 -16.48
CA THR A 536 36.82 8.19 -15.90
C THR A 536 35.68 8.73 -15.03
N GLU A 537 35.81 9.95 -14.52
CA GLU A 537 34.70 10.71 -13.96
C GLU A 537 33.76 11.10 -15.11
N ARG A 538 32.60 10.42 -15.21
CA ARG A 538 31.58 10.66 -16.25
C ARG A 538 31.25 12.14 -16.32
N THR A 539 31.88 12.83 -17.27
CA THR A 539 31.50 14.15 -17.72
C THR A 539 30.75 13.91 -19.03
N PRO A 540 29.43 14.16 -19.10
CA PRO A 540 28.70 14.04 -20.36
C PRO A 540 29.30 14.99 -21.39
N ALA A 541 29.76 14.42 -22.50
CA ALA A 541 30.42 15.10 -23.59
C ALA A 541 29.54 16.18 -24.24
N GLN A 542 30.14 17.34 -24.57
CA GLN A 542 29.66 18.26 -25.59
C GLN A 542 30.62 18.21 -26.78
N ALA A 543 30.11 17.84 -27.96
CA ALA A 543 30.22 18.61 -29.21
C ALA A 543 29.56 17.82 -30.36
N GLY A 544 28.39 18.28 -30.83
CA GLY A 544 27.75 17.79 -32.05
C GLY A 544 26.24 17.96 -32.05
N ALA A 545 25.76 18.93 -32.83
CA ALA A 545 24.36 19.33 -33.06
C ALA A 545 23.64 20.01 -31.88
N PRO A 546 22.80 21.05 -32.12
CA PRO A 546 22.00 21.66 -31.07
C PRO A 546 21.11 20.59 -30.44
N ALA A 547 21.34 20.29 -29.15
CA ALA A 547 20.53 19.32 -28.44
C ALA A 547 19.07 19.79 -28.47
N ALA A 548 18.16 18.92 -28.94
CA ALA A 548 16.72 19.18 -28.96
C ALA A 548 16.14 19.64 -27.60
N GLY A 549 16.86 19.39 -26.50
CA GLY A 549 16.54 19.89 -25.16
C GLY A 549 16.76 21.40 -24.95
N GLY A 550 17.78 22.00 -25.56
CA GLY A 550 18.08 23.44 -25.41
C GLY A 550 17.03 24.33 -26.07
N VAL A 551 16.55 23.93 -27.25
CA VAL A 551 15.49 24.65 -27.98
C VAL A 551 14.16 24.58 -27.23
N LYS A 552 13.80 23.42 -26.66
CA LYS A 552 12.57 23.27 -25.85
C LYS A 552 12.60 24.13 -24.59
N ARG A 553 13.74 24.20 -23.92
CA ARG A 553 13.91 25.04 -22.72
C ARG A 553 13.86 26.53 -23.07
N LEU A 554 14.48 26.92 -24.19
CA LEU A 554 14.40 28.29 -24.71
C LEU A 554 12.96 28.67 -25.05
N GLU A 555 12.21 27.79 -25.71
CA GLU A 555 10.80 28.00 -26.04
C GLU A 555 9.93 28.18 -24.78
N LEU A 556 10.16 27.37 -23.75
CA LEU A 556 9.46 27.48 -22.48
C LEU A 556 9.74 28.83 -21.79
N LEU A 557 11.01 29.24 -21.70
CA LEU A 557 11.40 30.53 -21.13
C LEU A 557 10.77 31.70 -21.89
N LEU A 558 10.82 31.66 -23.24
CA LEU A 558 10.21 32.69 -24.07
C LEU A 558 8.67 32.74 -23.93
N SER A 559 8.00 31.61 -23.71
CA SER A 559 6.55 31.60 -23.45
C SER A 559 6.15 32.28 -22.13
N LYS A 560 7.07 32.33 -21.16
CA LYS A 560 6.87 32.90 -19.82
C LYS A 560 7.35 34.35 -19.69
N LEU A 561 8.03 34.87 -20.71
CA LEU A 561 8.52 36.25 -20.75
C LEU A 561 7.47 37.31 -20.39
N PRO A 562 6.21 37.22 -20.89
CA PRO A 562 5.16 38.19 -20.56
C PRO A 562 4.87 38.31 -19.06
N GLU A 563 4.94 37.20 -18.32
CA GLU A 563 4.68 37.16 -16.87
C GLU A 563 5.87 37.70 -16.05
N ALA A 564 7.05 37.80 -16.65
CA ALA A 564 8.26 38.36 -16.04
C ALA A 564 8.55 39.81 -16.46
N TYR A 565 7.67 40.41 -17.28
CA TYR A 565 7.85 41.76 -17.82
C TYR A 565 7.57 42.85 -16.78
N LEU A 566 8.52 43.78 -16.65
CA LEU A 566 8.50 44.89 -15.71
C LEU A 566 8.08 46.17 -16.45
N ALA A 567 6.77 46.34 -16.64
CA ALA A 567 6.19 47.43 -17.43
C ALA A 567 6.60 48.83 -16.93
N GLU A 568 6.82 48.97 -15.62
CA GLU A 568 7.28 50.21 -14.99
C GLU A 568 8.70 50.63 -15.38
N ARG A 569 9.50 49.72 -15.95
CA ARG A 569 10.88 49.98 -16.39
C ARG A 569 10.99 50.31 -17.88
N ALA A 570 9.86 50.43 -18.57
CA ALA A 570 9.81 50.52 -20.02
C ALA A 570 10.13 51.89 -20.62
N ASP A 571 10.36 52.97 -19.82
CA ASP A 571 10.86 54.31 -20.20
C ASP A 571 10.74 54.71 -21.69
N GLY A 572 9.52 54.73 -22.25
CA GLY A 572 9.27 55.17 -23.64
C GLY A 572 9.81 54.24 -24.74
N TRP A 573 10.23 53.03 -24.40
CA TRP A 573 10.74 52.03 -25.32
C TRP A 573 9.59 51.24 -25.97
N SER A 574 9.57 51.20 -27.30
CA SER A 574 8.65 50.38 -28.09
C SER A 574 9.38 49.81 -29.31
N GLY A 575 9.36 48.50 -29.48
CA GLY A 575 9.94 47.85 -30.66
C GLY A 575 10.00 46.33 -30.54
N PRO A 576 9.97 45.59 -31.66
CA PRO A 576 10.13 44.15 -31.65
C PRO A 576 11.60 43.76 -31.46
N ILE A 577 11.84 42.73 -30.66
CA ILE A 577 13.11 42.01 -30.58
C ILE A 577 12.88 40.61 -31.13
N VAL A 578 13.68 40.22 -32.14
CA VAL A 578 13.66 38.87 -32.68
C VAL A 578 14.82 38.09 -32.09
N ILE A 579 14.52 36.95 -31.48
CA ILE A 579 15.50 36.02 -30.94
C ILE A 579 15.52 34.78 -31.84
N ALA A 580 16.70 34.42 -32.33
CA ALA A 580 16.88 33.29 -33.23
C ALA A 580 18.05 32.39 -32.76
N ALA A 581 17.83 31.08 -32.71
CA ALA A 581 18.87 30.13 -32.36
C ALA A 581 19.70 29.76 -33.62
N SER A 582 21.03 29.74 -33.52
CA SER A 582 21.90 29.32 -34.63
C SER A 582 21.83 27.79 -34.82
N GLY A 583 21.44 27.34 -36.02
CA GLY A 583 21.37 25.90 -36.37
C GLY A 583 20.06 25.40 -37.01
N GLY A 584 19.07 26.26 -37.25
CA GLY A 584 17.78 25.94 -37.90
C GLY A 584 16.59 26.42 -37.07
N GLU A 585 15.61 27.08 -37.71
CA GLU A 585 14.50 27.82 -37.06
C GLU A 585 13.74 27.02 -35.99
N PRO A 586 13.44 27.63 -34.82
CA PRO A 586 12.43 28.71 -34.74
C PRO A 586 13.01 30.10 -34.45
N CYS A 587 12.46 31.12 -35.10
CA CYS A 587 12.63 32.54 -34.75
C CYS A 587 11.45 32.99 -33.87
N TRP A 588 11.70 33.60 -32.71
CA TRP A 588 10.66 34.17 -31.85
C TRP A 588 10.67 35.69 -31.93
N SER A 589 9.49 36.30 -32.05
CA SER A 589 9.30 37.75 -31.94
C SER A 589 8.78 38.08 -30.56
N VAL A 590 9.51 38.92 -29.83
CA VAL A 590 9.09 39.54 -28.58
C VAL A 590 8.71 40.97 -28.89
N VAL A 591 7.43 41.32 -28.75
CA VAL A 591 6.92 42.67 -29.01
C VAL A 591 6.55 43.31 -27.68
N LEU A 592 7.13 44.48 -27.39
CA LEU A 592 6.74 45.30 -26.24
C LEU A 592 5.99 46.53 -26.75
N SER A 593 4.76 46.70 -26.28
CA SER A 593 3.88 47.82 -26.64
C SER A 593 3.06 48.24 -25.43
N GLY A 594 3.15 49.53 -25.05
CA GLY A 594 2.22 50.16 -24.09
C GLY A 594 2.10 49.47 -22.73
N GLY A 595 3.19 48.90 -22.19
CA GLY A 595 3.18 48.19 -20.91
C GLY A 595 2.80 46.70 -20.99
N ALA A 596 2.69 46.14 -22.19
CA ALA A 596 2.49 44.70 -22.41
C ALA A 596 3.64 44.07 -23.20
N CYS A 597 3.94 42.81 -22.89
CA CYS A 597 4.89 41.97 -23.60
C CYS A 597 4.15 40.81 -24.27
N THR A 598 4.36 40.59 -25.56
CA THR A 598 3.83 39.43 -26.29
C THR A 598 4.94 38.68 -27.00
N VAL A 599 4.80 37.35 -27.08
CA VAL A 599 5.79 36.46 -27.71
C VAL A 599 5.10 35.59 -28.75
N ALA A 600 5.65 35.55 -29.96
CA ALA A 600 5.14 34.75 -31.07
C ALA A 600 6.27 33.92 -31.72
N LYS A 601 5.96 32.68 -32.15
CA LYS A 601 6.89 31.77 -32.84
C LYS A 601 6.67 31.88 -34.35
N GLY A 602 7.75 32.01 -35.14
CA GLY A 602 7.72 32.01 -36.61
C GLY A 602 7.78 33.38 -37.28
N ALA A 603 8.59 34.31 -36.76
CA ALA A 603 8.71 35.65 -37.35
C ALA A 603 9.64 35.68 -38.58
N THR A 604 9.14 36.18 -39.71
CA THR A 604 9.93 36.54 -40.91
C THR A 604 10.31 38.03 -40.87
N GLU A 605 11.62 38.30 -40.84
CA GLU A 605 12.37 39.58 -40.91
C GLU A 605 11.81 40.87 -40.24
N PRO A 606 12.58 41.59 -39.38
CA PRO A 606 11.99 42.54 -38.43
C PRO A 606 12.14 44.02 -38.80
N ALA A 607 11.20 44.83 -38.31
CA ALA A 607 11.40 46.27 -38.08
C ALA A 607 12.15 46.57 -36.75
N GLY A 608 13.01 45.66 -36.26
CA GLY A 608 13.55 45.67 -34.89
C GLY A 608 14.90 44.96 -34.69
N ALA A 609 15.31 44.77 -33.43
CA ALA A 609 16.63 44.21 -33.09
C ALA A 609 16.64 42.68 -33.23
N LEU A 610 17.57 42.15 -34.01
CA LEU A 610 17.79 40.70 -34.14
C LEU A 610 18.90 40.28 -33.17
N VAL A 611 18.70 39.17 -32.47
CA VAL A 611 19.66 38.55 -31.55
C VAL A 611 19.81 37.08 -31.94
N THR A 612 21.03 36.67 -32.27
CA THR A 612 21.37 35.31 -32.70
C THR A 612 22.43 34.70 -31.78
N GLY A 613 22.25 33.44 -31.41
CA GLY A 613 23.18 32.68 -30.57
C GLY A 613 22.76 31.22 -30.51
N ASP A 614 23.61 30.32 -30.03
CA ASP A 614 23.17 28.93 -29.86
C ASP A 614 22.11 28.84 -28.75
N ALA A 615 21.21 27.85 -28.84
CA ALA A 615 20.09 27.73 -27.92
C ALA A 615 20.52 27.59 -26.45
N GLY A 616 21.68 26.97 -26.18
CA GLY A 616 22.21 26.82 -24.83
C GLY A 616 22.65 28.17 -24.25
N THR A 617 23.43 28.93 -25.00
CA THR A 617 23.87 30.28 -24.64
C THR A 617 22.67 31.21 -24.40
N LEU A 618 21.64 31.16 -25.24
CA LEU A 618 20.44 31.97 -25.06
C LEU A 618 19.64 31.58 -23.79
N VAL A 619 19.56 30.28 -23.47
CA VAL A 619 18.98 29.80 -22.22
C VAL A 619 19.78 30.29 -21.01
N GLU A 620 21.11 30.20 -21.03
CA GLU A 620 21.95 30.67 -19.93
C GLU A 620 21.77 32.18 -19.68
N ILE A 621 21.56 32.97 -20.73
CA ILE A 621 21.29 34.40 -20.61
C ILE A 621 19.91 34.66 -19.99
N LEU A 622 18.86 33.97 -20.47
CA LEU A 622 17.50 34.12 -19.93
C LEU A 622 17.34 33.53 -18.51
N GLU A 623 18.21 32.62 -18.10
CA GLU A 623 18.25 32.12 -16.72
C GLU A 623 19.16 32.95 -15.81
N GLY A 624 19.80 34.01 -16.35
CA GLY A 624 20.71 34.88 -15.63
C GLY A 624 22.05 34.23 -15.22
N LYS A 625 22.38 33.06 -15.79
CA LYS A 625 23.63 32.32 -15.55
C LYS A 625 24.79 32.87 -16.36
N LEU A 626 24.50 33.42 -17.53
CA LEU A 626 25.47 34.07 -18.40
C LEU A 626 25.10 35.53 -18.60
N ASP A 627 26.09 36.40 -18.42
CA ASP A 627 25.93 37.82 -18.68
C ASP A 627 25.83 38.08 -20.19
N GLY A 628 24.71 38.63 -20.65
CA GLY A 628 24.47 38.85 -22.08
C GLY A 628 25.41 39.86 -22.75
N GLU A 629 26.01 40.79 -22.00
CA GLU A 629 27.03 41.71 -22.52
C GLU A 629 28.35 40.99 -22.69
N ARG A 630 28.74 40.18 -21.70
CA ARG A 630 29.92 39.32 -21.79
C ARG A 630 29.79 38.28 -22.90
N ALA A 631 28.62 37.67 -23.07
CA ALA A 631 28.34 36.72 -24.15
C ALA A 631 28.46 37.35 -25.54
N PHE A 632 28.10 38.62 -25.69
CA PHE A 632 28.31 39.39 -26.91
C PHE A 632 29.79 39.70 -27.15
N LEU A 633 30.52 40.16 -26.12
CA LEU A 633 31.96 40.44 -26.22
C LEU A 633 32.80 39.19 -26.53
N ASP A 634 32.39 38.04 -25.99
CA ASP A 634 33.03 36.74 -26.24
C ASP A 634 32.60 36.11 -27.59
N GLY A 635 31.76 36.80 -28.38
CA GLY A 635 31.31 36.35 -29.70
C GLY A 635 30.31 35.19 -29.70
N LYS A 636 29.74 34.83 -28.54
CA LYS A 636 28.76 33.75 -28.38
C LYS A 636 27.33 34.15 -28.77
N VAL A 637 27.05 35.46 -28.75
CA VAL A 637 25.80 36.07 -29.23
C VAL A 637 26.12 37.21 -30.18
N GLN A 638 25.38 37.32 -31.27
CA GLN A 638 25.42 38.45 -32.19
C GLN A 638 24.09 39.21 -32.12
N THR A 639 24.13 40.53 -32.30
CA THR A 639 22.92 41.34 -32.40
C THR A 639 23.08 42.48 -33.38
N THR A 640 22.01 42.81 -34.11
CA THR A 640 21.98 43.95 -35.04
C THR A 640 21.81 45.30 -34.32
N ARG A 641 21.41 45.30 -33.04
CA ARG A 641 21.21 46.52 -32.25
C ARG A 641 21.51 46.28 -30.77
N ILE A 642 22.79 46.41 -30.40
CA ILE A 642 23.28 46.13 -29.05
C ILE A 642 22.57 46.95 -27.95
N SER A 643 22.20 48.19 -28.23
CA SER A 643 21.46 49.03 -27.27
C SER A 643 20.07 48.49 -26.93
N ALA A 644 19.38 47.89 -27.90
CA ALA A 644 18.08 47.24 -27.67
C ALA A 644 18.24 45.94 -26.86
N TRP A 645 19.32 45.18 -27.11
CA TRP A 645 19.65 43.98 -26.34
C TRP A 645 20.04 44.29 -24.89
N MET A 646 20.78 45.37 -24.65
CA MET A 646 21.12 45.82 -23.29
C MET A 646 19.88 46.28 -22.51
N GLN A 647 18.92 46.90 -23.18
CA GLN A 647 17.65 47.32 -22.58
C GLN A 647 16.74 46.12 -22.26
N PHE A 648 16.69 45.11 -23.13
CA PHE A 648 15.93 43.88 -22.91
C PHE A 648 16.16 43.31 -21.51
N ARG A 649 17.42 43.23 -21.05
CA ARG A 649 17.75 42.72 -19.70
C ARG A 649 17.12 43.52 -18.55
N ARG A 650 16.91 44.82 -18.71
CA ARG A 650 16.34 45.67 -17.64
C ARG A 650 14.83 45.53 -17.52
N LEU A 651 14.18 45.06 -18.57
CA LEU A 651 12.73 44.98 -18.72
C LEU A 651 12.12 43.69 -18.18
N PHE A 652 12.94 42.71 -17.78
CA PHE A 652 12.45 41.42 -17.28
C PHE A 652 13.09 41.05 -15.94
N ASP A 653 12.29 40.45 -15.07
CA ASP A 653 12.76 39.79 -13.85
C ASP A 653 13.16 38.34 -14.19
N PHE A 654 14.46 38.12 -14.43
CA PHE A 654 14.97 36.79 -14.77
C PHE A 654 14.89 35.78 -13.61
N ALA A 655 14.86 36.24 -12.37
CA ALA A 655 14.65 35.34 -11.23
C ALA A 655 13.21 34.81 -11.22
N ARG A 656 12.24 35.69 -11.47
CA ARG A 656 10.83 35.33 -11.65
C ARG A 656 10.60 34.48 -12.90
N LEU A 657 11.28 34.78 -14.00
CA LEU A 657 11.19 34.01 -15.24
C LEU A 657 11.63 32.55 -15.04
N ARG A 658 12.73 32.34 -14.32
CA ARG A 658 13.22 31.00 -13.97
C ARG A 658 12.22 30.25 -13.09
N GLU A 659 11.68 30.91 -12.06
CA GLU A 659 10.64 30.33 -11.20
C GLU A 659 9.44 29.85 -12.02
N LEU A 660 8.95 30.68 -12.95
CA LEU A 660 7.82 30.36 -13.82
C LEU A 660 8.10 29.23 -14.83
N ALA A 661 9.35 29.06 -15.25
CA ALA A 661 9.78 27.99 -16.16
C ALA A 661 10.10 26.67 -15.43
N ASP A 662 10.34 26.73 -14.12
CA ASP A 662 10.58 25.56 -13.26
C ASP A 662 9.30 25.10 -12.52
N GLU A 663 8.23 25.90 -12.52
CA GLU A 663 6.91 25.48 -12.04
C GLU A 663 6.36 24.31 -12.88
N PRO A 664 5.98 23.16 -12.26
CA PRO A 664 5.34 22.07 -12.99
C PRO A 664 4.01 22.56 -13.58
N PRO A 665 3.65 22.17 -14.82
CA PRO A 665 2.44 22.62 -15.47
C PRO A 665 1.22 22.37 -14.57
N GLU A 666 0.26 23.31 -14.57
CA GLU A 666 -0.93 23.18 -13.74
C GLU A 666 -1.66 21.89 -14.11
N GLN A 667 -1.68 20.93 -13.19
CA GLN A 667 -2.28 19.63 -13.40
C GLN A 667 -3.80 19.82 -13.51
N LYS A 668 -4.30 19.72 -14.74
CA LYS A 668 -5.74 19.72 -15.04
C LYS A 668 -6.27 18.30 -14.93
N LEU A 669 -7.52 18.19 -14.48
CA LEU A 669 -8.23 16.92 -14.49
C LEU A 669 -8.32 16.34 -15.90
N ASN A 670 -8.09 15.03 -16.01
CA ASN A 670 -8.15 14.33 -17.28
C ASN A 670 -9.60 14.12 -17.74
N ARG A 671 -10.02 14.89 -18.76
CA ARG A 671 -11.36 14.82 -19.34
C ARG A 671 -11.67 13.49 -20.03
N ALA A 672 -10.66 12.70 -20.43
CA ALA A 672 -10.88 11.37 -20.99
C ALA A 672 -11.47 10.39 -19.97
N LYS A 673 -11.42 10.71 -18.67
CA LYS A 673 -12.02 9.88 -17.61
C LYS A 673 -13.51 10.12 -17.42
N ILE A 674 -14.13 11.07 -18.11
CA ILE A 674 -15.60 11.26 -18.07
C ILE A 674 -16.28 10.00 -18.62
N GLY A 675 -17.27 9.49 -17.91
CA GLY A 675 -17.95 8.23 -18.21
C GLY A 675 -17.31 6.99 -17.56
N THR A 676 -16.14 7.11 -16.93
CA THR A 676 -15.52 6.00 -16.19
C THR A 676 -16.48 5.50 -15.13
N VAL A 677 -16.82 4.21 -15.20
CA VAL A 677 -17.68 3.53 -14.22
C VAL A 677 -16.82 2.89 -13.14
N VAL A 678 -17.20 3.13 -11.90
CA VAL A 678 -16.53 2.63 -10.70
C VAL A 678 -17.50 1.76 -9.92
N ARG A 679 -17.08 0.55 -9.55
CA ARG A 679 -17.87 -0.35 -8.70
C ARG A 679 -17.16 -0.54 -7.38
N ALA A 680 -17.88 -0.45 -6.27
CA ALA A 680 -17.38 -0.80 -4.95
C ALA A 680 -17.96 -2.15 -4.51
N PRO A 681 -17.26 -2.92 -3.65
CA PRO A 681 -17.81 -4.14 -3.08
C PRO A 681 -19.16 -3.89 -2.41
N ALA A 682 -20.03 -4.90 -2.43
CA ALA A 682 -21.29 -4.81 -1.70
C ALA A 682 -21.02 -4.72 -0.19
N VAL A 683 -21.76 -3.86 0.50
CA VAL A 683 -21.60 -3.56 1.92
C VAL A 683 -22.95 -3.63 2.62
N PHE A 684 -22.99 -4.21 3.82
CA PHE A 684 -24.20 -4.19 4.64
C PHE A 684 -24.35 -2.84 5.32
N ALA A 685 -25.55 -2.27 5.31
CA ALA A 685 -25.92 -1.17 6.19
C ALA A 685 -26.13 -1.71 7.61
N ARG A 686 -25.10 -1.70 8.46
CA ARG A 686 -25.17 -2.37 9.77
C ARG A 686 -25.90 -1.51 10.81
N PRO A 687 -26.71 -2.11 11.69
CA PRO A 687 -27.46 -1.35 12.69
C PRO A 687 -26.57 -0.54 13.65
N ASP A 688 -25.41 -1.06 14.05
CA ASP A 688 -24.45 -0.38 14.91
C ASP A 688 -23.86 0.86 14.23
N GLU A 689 -23.55 0.77 12.93
CA GLU A 689 -23.03 1.88 12.13
C GLU A 689 -24.10 2.96 11.90
N ILE A 690 -25.34 2.56 11.62
CA ILE A 690 -26.49 3.47 11.50
C ILE A 690 -26.67 4.27 12.81
N ALA A 691 -26.66 3.58 13.94
CA ALA A 691 -26.81 4.20 15.26
C ALA A 691 -25.61 5.10 15.61
N ALA A 692 -24.39 4.68 15.27
CA ALA A 692 -23.19 5.49 15.48
C ALA A 692 -23.23 6.77 14.65
N TYR A 693 -23.64 6.69 13.38
CA TYR A 693 -23.77 7.84 12.50
C TYR A 693 -24.83 8.83 13.01
N ALA A 694 -26.01 8.36 13.43
CA ALA A 694 -27.05 9.22 14.01
C ALA A 694 -26.54 9.99 15.25
N ARG A 695 -25.81 9.33 16.15
CA ARG A 695 -25.16 9.98 17.30
C ARG A 695 -24.10 10.99 16.86
N ALA A 696 -23.31 10.66 15.84
CA ALA A 696 -22.28 11.51 15.29
C ALA A 696 -22.83 12.74 14.54
N THR A 697 -24.12 12.76 14.21
CA THR A 697 -24.83 13.92 13.63
C THR A 697 -25.80 14.57 14.62
N ASN A 698 -25.63 14.31 15.92
CA ASN A 698 -26.49 14.84 17.00
C ASN A 698 -27.99 14.69 16.70
N ASP A 699 -28.37 13.57 16.08
CA ASP A 699 -29.76 13.33 15.70
C ASP A 699 -30.38 12.23 16.57
N PRO A 700 -31.14 12.60 17.61
CA PRO A 700 -31.76 11.64 18.52
C PRO A 700 -33.06 11.04 17.97
N ASN A 701 -33.37 11.20 16.67
CA ASN A 701 -34.62 10.70 16.11
C ASN A 701 -34.77 9.18 16.36
N PRO A 702 -35.86 8.74 17.04
CA PRO A 702 -36.02 7.34 17.43
C PRO A 702 -36.11 6.40 16.22
N ARG A 703 -36.46 6.90 15.02
CA ARG A 703 -36.49 6.13 13.77
C ARG A 703 -35.12 5.52 13.41
N TYR A 704 -34.02 6.01 13.98
CA TYR A 704 -32.65 5.54 13.69
C TYR A 704 -32.12 4.50 14.68
N ILE A 705 -32.75 4.35 15.84
CA ILE A 705 -32.19 3.55 16.95
C ILE A 705 -33.21 2.68 17.69
N ASP A 706 -34.51 3.03 17.69
CA ASP A 706 -35.54 2.25 18.39
C ASP A 706 -36.28 1.34 17.40
N GLU A 707 -36.10 0.02 17.56
CA GLU A 707 -36.78 -1.01 16.76
C GLU A 707 -38.32 -0.95 16.88
N ARG A 708 -38.86 -0.37 17.95
CA ARG A 708 -40.31 -0.20 18.16
C ARG A 708 -40.91 0.92 17.32
N SER A 709 -40.08 1.74 16.67
CA SER A 709 -40.55 2.79 15.78
C SER A 709 -41.41 2.21 14.64
N PRO A 710 -42.52 2.87 14.24
CA PRO A 710 -43.36 2.39 13.14
C PRO A 710 -42.55 2.12 11.87
N GLY A 711 -42.62 0.89 11.37
CA GLY A 711 -41.86 0.46 10.19
C GLY A 711 -40.39 0.12 10.47
N GLY A 712 -39.95 0.00 11.73
CA GLY A 712 -38.60 -0.42 12.15
C GLY A 712 -37.51 0.63 11.92
N ILE A 713 -36.28 0.34 12.31
CA ILE A 713 -35.14 1.25 12.14
C ILE A 713 -34.89 1.57 10.64
N VAL A 714 -34.62 2.83 10.35
CA VAL A 714 -34.12 3.31 9.05
C VAL A 714 -32.81 4.06 9.24
N ALA A 715 -31.99 4.16 8.20
CA ALA A 715 -30.76 4.95 8.23
C ALA A 715 -31.08 6.46 8.13
N PRO A 716 -30.28 7.35 8.76
CA PRO A 716 -30.33 8.79 8.52
C PRO A 716 -30.23 9.13 7.02
N PRO A 717 -30.92 10.18 6.53
CA PRO A 717 -30.93 10.51 5.09
C PRO A 717 -29.56 10.71 4.45
N VAL A 718 -28.57 11.19 5.22
CA VAL A 718 -27.20 11.43 4.75
C VAL A 718 -26.27 10.24 5.01
N PHE A 719 -26.69 9.22 5.77
CA PHE A 719 -25.91 7.99 6.00
C PHE A 719 -25.36 7.31 4.73
N PRO A 720 -26.08 7.28 3.58
CA PRO A 720 -25.59 6.67 2.34
C PRO A 720 -24.19 7.12 1.89
N VAL A 721 -23.75 8.33 2.26
CA VAL A 721 -22.40 8.84 1.93
C VAL A 721 -21.28 7.96 2.51
N ARG A 722 -21.51 7.31 3.66
CA ARG A 722 -20.59 6.33 4.27
C ARG A 722 -20.35 5.14 3.34
N LEU A 723 -21.38 4.72 2.61
CA LEU A 723 -21.37 3.49 1.82
C LEU A 723 -20.71 3.66 0.45
N VAL A 724 -20.37 4.90 0.07
CA VAL A 724 -19.71 5.21 -1.21
C VAL A 724 -18.25 5.61 -1.07
N ALA A 725 -17.66 5.49 0.13
CA ALA A 725 -16.24 5.79 0.36
C ALA A 725 -15.32 5.02 -0.63
N GLY A 726 -15.60 3.74 -0.88
CA GLY A 726 -14.85 2.93 -1.85
C GLY A 726 -15.02 3.35 -3.32
N ILE A 727 -16.07 4.11 -3.67
CA ILE A 727 -16.19 4.73 -4.99
C ILE A 727 -15.20 5.89 -5.08
N PHE A 728 -15.19 6.78 -4.08
CA PHE A 728 -14.32 7.94 -4.05
C PHE A 728 -12.84 7.55 -3.97
N GLU A 729 -12.49 6.53 -3.18
CA GLU A 729 -11.13 5.99 -3.14
C GLU A 729 -10.64 5.63 -4.55
N LYS A 730 -11.44 4.88 -5.32
CA LYS A 730 -11.09 4.47 -6.68
C LYS A 730 -11.03 5.65 -7.66
N VAL A 731 -11.90 6.65 -7.51
CA VAL A 731 -11.85 7.87 -8.35
C VAL A 731 -10.60 8.68 -8.04
N PHE A 732 -10.27 8.90 -6.77
CA PHE A 732 -9.16 9.78 -6.37
C PHE A 732 -7.78 9.16 -6.53
N PHE A 733 -7.66 7.86 -6.33
CA PHE A 733 -6.40 7.14 -6.52
C PHE A 733 -6.23 6.62 -7.95
N ASP A 734 -7.07 7.05 -8.90
CA ASP A 734 -6.81 6.87 -10.32
C ASP A 734 -5.62 7.76 -10.74
N PRO A 735 -4.43 7.18 -11.03
CA PRO A 735 -3.23 7.95 -11.33
C PRO A 735 -3.37 8.82 -12.60
N ASP A 736 -4.29 8.45 -13.49
CA ASP A 736 -4.53 9.15 -14.74
C ASP A 736 -5.57 10.27 -14.61
N LEU A 737 -6.30 10.38 -13.49
CA LEU A 737 -7.30 11.43 -13.28
C LEU A 737 -6.63 12.79 -13.05
N GLY A 738 -5.48 12.80 -12.37
CA GLY A 738 -4.70 14.00 -12.08
C GLY A 738 -5.31 14.92 -11.02
N ALA A 739 -6.06 14.38 -10.06
CA ALA A 739 -6.66 15.14 -8.97
C ALA A 739 -5.64 15.51 -7.88
N ASP A 740 -5.54 16.80 -7.52
CA ASP A 740 -4.73 17.25 -6.39
C ASP A 740 -5.55 17.19 -5.09
N MET A 741 -5.30 16.15 -4.31
CA MET A 741 -6.02 15.86 -3.07
C MET A 741 -5.84 16.92 -1.97
N ALA A 742 -4.73 17.66 -1.96
CA ALA A 742 -4.50 18.71 -0.97
C ALA A 742 -5.36 19.96 -1.23
N ARG A 743 -5.86 20.12 -2.46
CA ARG A 743 -6.66 21.29 -2.88
C ARG A 743 -8.13 20.98 -3.10
N LEU A 744 -8.48 19.70 -3.07
CA LEU A 744 -9.84 19.20 -3.18
C LEU A 744 -10.69 19.63 -1.99
N VAL A 745 -11.87 20.18 -2.27
CA VAL A 745 -12.91 20.42 -1.28
C VAL A 745 -14.23 19.88 -1.78
N HIS A 746 -15.05 19.36 -0.88
CA HIS A 746 -16.40 18.92 -1.21
C HIS A 746 -17.27 20.16 -1.44
N GLY A 747 -17.76 20.36 -2.66
CA GLY A 747 -18.36 21.61 -3.12
C GLY A 747 -19.90 21.57 -3.16
N GLU A 748 -20.46 20.50 -3.71
CA GLU A 748 -21.91 20.30 -3.85
C GLU A 748 -22.26 18.83 -3.60
N GLU A 749 -23.43 18.59 -3.01
CA GLU A 749 -23.97 17.25 -2.78
C GLU A 749 -25.48 17.24 -3.02
N ASP A 750 -25.96 16.26 -3.76
CA ASP A 750 -27.38 16.06 -4.08
C ASP A 750 -27.75 14.60 -3.86
N ILE A 751 -28.64 14.33 -2.92
CA ILE A 751 -29.09 12.98 -2.54
C ILE A 751 -30.56 12.85 -2.91
N VAL A 752 -30.89 11.94 -3.82
CA VAL A 752 -32.25 11.51 -4.14
C VAL A 752 -32.53 10.17 -3.47
N ILE A 753 -33.61 10.13 -2.68
CA ILE A 753 -33.97 9.02 -1.82
C ILE A 753 -35.23 8.35 -2.39
N HIS A 754 -35.06 7.21 -3.07
CA HIS A 754 -36.17 6.35 -3.50
C HIS A 754 -36.69 5.51 -2.33
N ARG A 755 -35.79 5.06 -1.46
CA ARG A 755 -36.10 4.41 -0.18
C ARG A 755 -34.93 4.61 0.81
N LEU A 756 -35.24 4.95 2.06
CA LEU A 756 -34.20 4.94 3.11
C LEU A 756 -33.69 3.52 3.33
N LEU A 757 -32.38 3.42 3.57
CA LEU A 757 -31.73 2.15 3.87
C LEU A 757 -32.19 1.63 5.23
N ARG A 758 -32.18 0.32 5.41
CA ARG A 758 -32.57 -0.38 6.63
C ARG A 758 -31.42 -1.24 7.15
N PRO A 759 -31.40 -1.57 8.45
CA PRO A 759 -30.42 -2.51 8.99
C PRO A 759 -30.38 -3.80 8.18
N TRP A 760 -29.17 -4.24 7.86
CA TRP A 760 -28.88 -5.44 7.07
C TRP A 760 -29.25 -5.38 5.58
N ASP A 761 -29.65 -4.22 5.06
CA ASP A 761 -29.70 -4.03 3.61
C ASP A 761 -28.30 -4.30 3.04
N LEU A 762 -28.19 -5.26 2.11
CA LEU A 762 -26.98 -5.48 1.33
C LEU A 762 -26.97 -4.47 0.18
N ILE A 763 -26.09 -3.48 0.29
CA ILE A 763 -25.97 -2.37 -0.64
C ILE A 763 -24.90 -2.67 -1.66
N SER A 764 -25.24 -2.52 -2.94
CA SER A 764 -24.31 -2.62 -4.08
C SER A 764 -24.09 -1.22 -4.67
N PRO A 765 -23.01 -0.51 -4.30
CA PRO A 765 -22.74 0.83 -4.79
C PRO A 765 -22.14 0.80 -6.20
N ARG A 766 -22.62 1.70 -7.06
CA ARG A 766 -22.06 1.97 -8.39
C ARG A 766 -21.81 3.47 -8.51
N GLY A 767 -20.70 3.85 -9.08
CA GLY A 767 -20.36 5.25 -9.33
C GLY A 767 -19.91 5.48 -10.75
N SER A 768 -19.90 6.73 -11.17
CA SER A 768 -19.28 7.15 -12.42
C SER A 768 -18.78 8.59 -12.33
N ILE A 769 -17.72 8.89 -13.10
CA ILE A 769 -17.32 10.28 -13.33
C ILE A 769 -18.29 10.88 -14.33
N ALA A 770 -19.23 11.69 -13.85
CA ALA A 770 -20.30 12.27 -14.65
C ALA A 770 -19.85 13.47 -15.49
N GLY A 771 -18.81 14.21 -15.06
CA GLY A 771 -18.31 15.35 -15.82
C GLY A 771 -17.21 16.13 -15.11
N ILE A 772 -16.54 17.00 -15.88
CA ILE A 772 -15.57 17.96 -15.38
C ILE A 772 -15.97 19.35 -15.89
N GLU A 773 -16.17 20.29 -14.97
CA GLU A 773 -16.56 21.67 -15.27
C GLU A 773 -15.44 22.64 -14.87
N ASP A 774 -15.05 23.52 -15.79
CA ASP A 774 -14.08 24.58 -15.49
C ASP A 774 -14.79 25.78 -14.86
N LYS A 775 -14.23 26.31 -13.77
CA LYS A 775 -14.63 27.56 -13.13
C LYS A 775 -13.44 28.51 -13.15
N SER A 776 -13.70 29.82 -13.04
CA SER A 776 -12.63 30.83 -12.96
C SER A 776 -11.65 30.60 -11.80
N SER A 777 -12.08 29.92 -10.73
CA SER A 777 -11.26 29.66 -9.54
C SER A 777 -10.79 28.20 -9.37
N GLY A 778 -11.01 27.31 -10.35
CA GLY A 778 -10.69 25.88 -10.24
C GLY A 778 -11.54 24.98 -11.15
N GLN A 779 -11.57 23.68 -10.88
CA GLN A 779 -12.38 22.70 -11.63
C GLN A 779 -13.34 21.96 -10.70
N ILE A 780 -14.55 21.62 -11.16
CA ILE A 780 -15.47 20.73 -10.46
C ILE A 780 -15.44 19.37 -11.14
N LEU A 781 -15.12 18.33 -10.38
CA LEU A 781 -15.31 16.93 -10.75
C LEU A 781 -16.68 16.47 -10.25
N TRP A 782 -17.55 16.09 -11.17
CA TRP A 782 -18.86 15.51 -10.87
C TRP A 782 -18.75 13.99 -10.82
N VAL A 783 -19.14 13.42 -9.68
CA VAL A 783 -19.24 11.98 -9.50
C VAL A 783 -20.70 11.65 -9.20
N GLU A 784 -21.29 10.75 -9.97
CA GLU A 784 -22.61 10.19 -9.69
C GLU A 784 -22.47 8.86 -8.97
N GLN A 785 -23.35 8.58 -8.01
CA GLN A 785 -23.39 7.32 -7.28
C GLN A 785 -24.83 6.79 -7.21
N LYS A 786 -24.98 5.47 -7.33
CA LYS A 786 -26.24 4.75 -7.26
C LYS A 786 -26.09 3.56 -6.34
N LEU A 787 -26.96 3.47 -5.34
CA LEU A 787 -26.93 2.41 -4.33
C LEU A 787 -28.13 1.51 -4.54
N TYR A 788 -27.86 0.24 -4.81
CA TYR A 788 -28.89 -0.77 -5.01
C TYR A 788 -29.02 -1.65 -3.77
N SER A 789 -30.24 -1.94 -3.35
CA SER A 789 -30.55 -2.89 -2.27
C SER A 789 -31.49 -3.95 -2.82
N ALA A 790 -31.13 -5.23 -2.69
CA ALA A 790 -31.89 -6.34 -3.28
C ALA A 790 -32.20 -6.18 -4.79
N GLY A 791 -31.30 -5.50 -5.53
CA GLY A 791 -31.46 -5.22 -6.96
C GLY A 791 -32.27 -3.96 -7.31
N GLU A 792 -32.93 -3.34 -6.33
CA GLU A 792 -33.69 -2.11 -6.53
C GLU A 792 -32.86 -0.87 -6.19
N LEU A 793 -33.04 0.21 -6.96
CA LEU A 793 -32.38 1.48 -6.72
C LEU A 793 -32.95 2.16 -5.47
N ALA A 794 -32.14 2.30 -4.43
CA ALA A 794 -32.57 2.89 -3.16
C ALA A 794 -32.17 4.37 -3.04
N ILE A 795 -30.94 4.71 -3.43
CA ILE A 795 -30.38 6.07 -3.31
C ILE A 795 -29.64 6.40 -4.61
N GLU A 796 -29.82 7.63 -5.09
CA GLU A 796 -28.95 8.26 -6.09
C GLU A 796 -28.26 9.46 -5.44
N MET A 797 -26.99 9.64 -5.70
CA MET A 797 -26.21 10.78 -5.24
C MET A 797 -25.46 11.40 -6.40
N ARG A 798 -25.25 12.71 -6.32
CA ARG A 798 -24.38 13.44 -7.22
C ARG A 798 -23.52 14.40 -6.41
N THR A 799 -22.23 14.16 -6.47
CA THR A 799 -21.22 14.87 -5.69
C THR A 799 -20.37 15.74 -6.60
N GLY A 800 -20.34 17.04 -6.30
CA GLY A 800 -19.46 18.02 -6.94
C GLY A 800 -18.22 18.27 -6.08
N LEU A 801 -17.07 17.83 -6.55
CA LEU A 801 -15.79 18.01 -5.86
C LEU A 801 -15.01 19.14 -6.52
N PHE A 802 -14.74 20.21 -5.78
CA PHE A 802 -14.08 21.39 -6.31
C PHE A 802 -12.57 21.35 -6.03
N ILE A 803 -11.77 21.35 -7.09
CA ILE A 803 -10.31 21.44 -7.03
C ILE A 803 -9.91 22.89 -7.26
N ARG A 804 -9.35 23.51 -6.21
CA ARG A 804 -8.94 24.92 -6.25
C ARG A 804 -7.74 25.14 -7.17
N ALA A 805 -7.78 26.19 -8.00
CA ALA A 805 -6.64 26.64 -8.80
C ALA A 805 -5.44 27.04 -7.92
N LYS A 806 -4.20 26.93 -8.43
CA LYS A 806 -2.99 27.30 -7.65
C LYS A 806 -2.91 28.80 -7.34
N ARG A 807 -3.52 29.64 -8.18
CA ARG A 807 -3.55 31.11 -8.01
C ARG A 807 -4.99 31.58 -7.79
N LYS A 808 -5.17 32.53 -6.87
CA LYS A 808 -6.45 33.24 -6.68
C LYS A 808 -6.55 34.32 -7.75
N ASP A 809 -7.40 34.14 -8.74
CA ASP A 809 -7.89 35.29 -9.51
C ASP A 809 -8.71 36.21 -8.60
N LYS A 810 -8.64 37.52 -8.88
CA LYS A 810 -9.41 38.54 -8.16
C LYS A 810 -10.89 38.14 -8.18
N LYS A 811 -11.48 37.97 -6.99
CA LYS A 811 -12.93 37.72 -6.83
C LYS A 811 -13.71 38.83 -7.52
N GLU A 812 -14.48 38.49 -8.55
CA GLU A 812 -15.60 39.33 -8.98
C GLU A 812 -16.59 39.43 -7.82
N LYS A 813 -16.98 40.66 -7.47
CA LYS A 813 -18.01 40.94 -6.48
C LYS A 813 -19.34 40.43 -7.04
N LYS A 814 -19.85 39.33 -6.51
CA LYS A 814 -21.24 38.90 -6.78
C LYS A 814 -22.20 39.89 -6.14
N GLU A 815 -23.19 40.29 -6.91
CA GLU A 815 -24.33 41.10 -6.51
C GLU A 815 -25.07 40.44 -5.33
N GLU A 816 -25.42 41.24 -4.31
CA GLU A 816 -26.11 40.77 -3.12
C GLU A 816 -27.55 40.39 -3.50
N ALA A 817 -27.94 39.13 -3.27
CA ALA A 817 -29.27 38.66 -3.62
C ALA A 817 -30.34 39.47 -2.87
N PRO A 818 -31.49 39.75 -3.49
CA PRO A 818 -32.56 40.50 -2.84
C PRO A 818 -32.98 39.83 -1.51
N PRO A 819 -33.41 40.63 -0.51
CA PRO A 819 -33.82 40.10 0.79
C PRO A 819 -34.95 39.08 0.60
N ARG A 820 -34.73 37.87 1.12
CA ARG A 820 -35.73 36.79 1.09
C ARG A 820 -36.88 37.10 2.07
N PRO A 821 -38.10 36.59 1.81
CA PRO A 821 -39.22 36.69 2.74
C PRO A 821 -38.91 35.98 4.08
N GLU A 822 -39.80 36.12 5.06
CA GLU A 822 -39.68 35.41 6.33
C GLU A 822 -39.69 33.88 6.11
N PRO A 823 -38.74 33.12 6.71
CA PRO A 823 -38.68 31.67 6.51
C PRO A 823 -39.85 30.97 7.19
N VAL A 824 -40.31 29.87 6.58
CA VAL A 824 -41.39 29.03 7.10
C VAL A 824 -40.93 28.12 8.25
N PHE A 825 -39.62 27.88 8.38
CA PHE A 825 -39.02 27.25 9.54
C PHE A 825 -37.62 27.77 9.84
N ARG A 826 -37.22 27.64 11.11
CA ARG A 826 -35.87 27.91 11.61
C ARG A 826 -35.47 26.85 12.60
N ALA A 827 -34.28 26.29 12.47
CA ALA A 827 -33.72 25.36 13.44
C ALA A 827 -32.27 25.72 13.78
N ARG A 828 -31.88 25.52 15.03
CA ARG A 828 -30.51 25.77 15.51
C ARG A 828 -29.81 24.48 15.88
N MET A 829 -28.52 24.39 15.56
CA MET A 829 -27.66 23.29 15.94
C MET A 829 -26.31 23.80 16.43
N ALA A 830 -25.89 23.32 17.59
CA ALA A 830 -24.56 23.58 18.12
C ALA A 830 -23.57 22.55 17.57
N VAL A 831 -22.41 23.02 17.09
CA VAL A 831 -21.28 22.16 16.74
C VAL A 831 -20.44 21.95 18.00
N THR A 832 -20.40 20.73 18.52
CA THR A 832 -19.57 20.43 19.69
C THR A 832 -18.08 20.41 19.32
N GLU A 833 -17.21 20.64 20.30
CA GLU A 833 -15.76 20.63 20.09
C GLU A 833 -15.29 19.31 19.44
N ASP A 834 -15.80 18.18 19.92
CA ASP A 834 -15.44 16.84 19.44
C ASP A 834 -16.12 16.38 18.14
N GLN A 835 -17.01 17.21 17.56
CA GLN A 835 -17.86 16.82 16.44
C GLN A 835 -17.08 16.34 15.20
N PRO A 836 -15.98 17.00 14.76
CA PRO A 836 -15.24 16.56 13.58
C PRO A 836 -14.67 15.14 13.72
N TRP A 837 -14.17 14.80 14.91
CA TRP A 837 -13.60 13.48 15.18
C TRP A 837 -14.69 12.41 15.30
N ARG A 838 -15.77 12.68 16.04
CA ARG A 838 -16.90 11.75 16.14
C ARG A 838 -17.53 11.44 14.78
N TYR A 839 -17.67 12.47 13.94
CA TYR A 839 -18.19 12.29 12.59
C TYR A 839 -17.18 11.58 11.69
N ALA A 840 -15.87 11.84 11.81
CA ALA A 840 -14.85 11.09 11.07
C ALA A 840 -14.93 9.59 11.36
N ASP A 841 -14.98 9.20 12.63
CA ASP A 841 -15.09 7.79 13.04
C ASP A 841 -16.37 7.13 12.48
N ALA A 842 -17.51 7.84 12.58
CA ALA A 842 -18.80 7.29 12.18
C ALA A 842 -19.05 7.33 10.65
N SER A 843 -18.45 8.26 9.92
CA SER A 843 -18.61 8.38 8.46
C SER A 843 -17.51 7.67 7.67
N GLY A 844 -16.35 7.47 8.29
CA GLY A 844 -15.12 7.01 7.62
C GLY A 844 -14.28 8.14 7.01
N ASP A 845 -14.75 9.40 7.02
CA ASP A 845 -14.01 10.55 6.48
C ASP A 845 -12.95 11.07 7.47
N HIS A 846 -11.76 10.48 7.37
CA HIS A 846 -10.58 10.83 8.16
C HIS A 846 -9.63 11.78 7.42
N ASN A 847 -10.14 12.61 6.49
CA ASN A 847 -9.29 13.59 5.80
C ASN A 847 -8.57 14.47 6.85
N PRO A 848 -7.24 14.63 6.79
CA PRO A 848 -6.47 15.35 7.80
C PRO A 848 -6.96 16.78 8.09
N ILE A 849 -7.64 17.45 7.15
CA ILE A 849 -8.24 18.78 7.40
C ILE A 849 -9.31 18.78 8.52
N HIS A 850 -9.85 17.62 8.88
CA HIS A 850 -10.88 17.44 9.91
C HIS A 850 -10.32 16.90 11.24
N VAL A 851 -9.17 16.23 11.21
CA VAL A 851 -8.65 15.47 12.38
C VAL A 851 -7.24 15.88 12.81
N ASP A 852 -6.49 16.58 11.96
CA ASP A 852 -5.10 17.02 12.19
C ASP A 852 -5.00 18.56 12.14
N PRO A 853 -4.92 19.23 13.31
CA PRO A 853 -4.83 20.69 13.38
C PRO A 853 -3.59 21.28 12.67
N PRO A 854 -2.36 20.76 12.84
CA PRO A 854 -1.22 21.17 12.02
C PRO A 854 -1.47 21.12 10.51
N PHE A 855 -2.05 20.02 10.01
CA PHE A 855 -2.32 19.89 8.58
C PHE A 855 -3.42 20.85 8.12
N ALA A 856 -4.51 20.99 8.85
CA ALA A 856 -5.58 21.93 8.51
C ALA A 856 -5.05 23.37 8.36
N LYS A 857 -4.13 23.77 9.26
CA LYS A 857 -3.44 25.06 9.19
C LYS A 857 -2.53 25.19 7.97
N SER A 858 -1.77 24.14 7.62
CA SER A 858 -0.84 24.17 6.48
C SER A 858 -1.56 24.39 5.13
N VAL A 859 -2.80 23.93 5.01
CA VAL A 859 -3.63 24.11 3.80
C VAL A 859 -4.58 25.33 3.85
N GLY A 860 -4.41 26.20 4.86
CA GLY A 860 -5.04 27.52 4.94
C GLY A 860 -6.33 27.62 5.75
N PHE A 861 -6.66 26.63 6.58
CA PHE A 861 -7.77 26.74 7.55
C PHE A 861 -7.27 27.24 8.91
N PRO A 862 -8.10 27.95 9.70
CA PRO A 862 -7.67 28.46 11.01
C PRO A 862 -7.44 27.35 12.05
N ASN A 863 -8.19 26.26 11.94
CA ASN A 863 -8.08 25.03 12.71
C ASN A 863 -8.74 23.89 11.92
N VAL A 864 -8.86 22.69 12.49
CA VAL A 864 -9.73 21.64 11.93
C VAL A 864 -11.14 22.17 11.70
N ILE A 865 -11.73 21.77 10.58
CA ILE A 865 -13.09 22.17 10.19
C ILE A 865 -14.03 20.98 10.32
N LEU A 866 -15.31 21.22 10.58
CA LEU A 866 -16.33 20.17 10.51
C LEU A 866 -16.51 19.70 9.06
N GLN A 867 -16.75 18.41 8.86
CA GLN A 867 -17.08 17.84 7.55
C GLN A 867 -18.34 18.53 6.98
N GLY A 868 -18.30 18.90 5.70
CA GLY A 868 -19.45 19.49 5.02
C GLY A 868 -20.68 18.59 5.11
N LEU A 869 -20.51 17.28 4.93
CA LEU A 869 -21.59 16.30 5.02
C LEU A 869 -22.21 16.20 6.43
N CYS A 870 -21.45 16.47 7.50
CA CYS A 870 -22.02 16.60 8.84
C CYS A 870 -22.92 17.85 8.94
N THR A 871 -22.48 18.96 8.36
CA THR A 871 -23.27 20.19 8.27
C THR A 871 -24.55 19.98 7.44
N MET A 872 -24.47 19.21 6.35
CA MET A 872 -25.63 18.79 5.57
C MET A 872 -26.58 17.91 6.38
N ALA A 873 -26.07 16.99 7.19
CA ALA A 873 -26.90 16.17 8.08
C ALA A 873 -27.66 17.03 9.11
N PHE A 874 -27.04 18.07 9.67
CA PHE A 874 -27.73 19.03 10.55
C PHE A 874 -28.85 19.78 9.83
N ALA A 875 -28.63 20.24 8.59
CA ALA A 875 -29.67 20.89 7.80
C ALA A 875 -30.78 19.91 7.39
N GLY A 876 -30.43 18.67 7.05
CA GLY A 876 -31.39 17.60 6.77
C GLY A 876 -32.26 17.28 7.99
N LYS A 877 -31.66 17.24 9.18
CA LYS A 877 -32.39 17.12 10.45
C LYS A 877 -33.39 18.27 10.65
N ALA A 878 -32.96 19.51 10.46
CA ALA A 878 -33.84 20.68 10.53
C ALA A 878 -35.05 20.56 9.61
N VAL A 879 -34.84 20.13 8.36
CA VAL A 879 -35.92 19.87 7.40
C VAL A 879 -36.84 18.76 7.90
N VAL A 880 -36.29 17.64 8.37
CA VAL A 880 -37.09 16.50 8.84
C VAL A 880 -37.97 16.89 10.03
N ASP A 881 -37.38 17.57 11.02
CA ASP A 881 -38.07 17.95 12.25
C ASP A 881 -39.13 19.02 11.97
N GLU A 882 -38.75 20.10 11.29
CA GLU A 882 -39.61 21.29 11.15
C GLU A 882 -40.58 21.22 9.97
N ALA A 883 -40.18 20.62 8.85
CA ALA A 883 -41.00 20.58 7.63
C ALA A 883 -41.69 19.23 7.39
N LEU A 884 -41.12 18.13 7.89
CA LEU A 884 -41.62 16.77 7.65
C LEU A 884 -42.21 16.10 8.90
N GLY A 885 -42.40 16.84 9.99
CA GLY A 885 -43.04 16.36 11.22
C GLY A 885 -42.27 15.24 11.91
N GLY A 886 -40.93 15.26 11.81
CA GLY A 886 -40.03 14.31 12.45
C GLY A 886 -39.94 12.94 11.76
N ASP A 887 -40.61 12.72 10.63
CA ASP A 887 -40.52 11.46 9.88
C ASP A 887 -39.54 11.55 8.70
N PRO A 888 -38.34 10.96 8.82
CA PRO A 888 -37.33 11.03 7.78
C PRO A 888 -37.72 10.25 6.51
N THR A 889 -38.69 9.34 6.58
CA THR A 889 -39.10 8.54 5.41
C THR A 889 -39.86 9.35 4.36
N ARG A 890 -40.29 10.56 4.72
CA ARG A 890 -40.97 11.52 3.84
C ARG A 890 -40.00 12.33 2.97
N LEU A 891 -38.70 12.33 3.27
CA LEU A 891 -37.71 13.07 2.49
C LEU A 891 -37.40 12.31 1.19
N ALA A 892 -37.62 12.96 0.05
CA ALA A 892 -37.39 12.42 -1.29
C ALA A 892 -36.07 12.90 -1.90
N ARG A 893 -35.62 14.11 -1.53
CA ARG A 893 -34.36 14.69 -2.01
C ARG A 893 -33.80 15.68 -1.01
N LEU A 894 -32.48 15.72 -0.88
CA LEU A 894 -31.74 16.73 -0.11
C LEU A 894 -30.50 17.12 -0.90
N ALA A 895 -30.40 18.39 -1.30
CA ALA A 895 -29.27 18.92 -2.04
C ALA A 895 -28.74 20.20 -1.40
N VAL A 896 -27.42 20.41 -1.42
CA VAL A 896 -26.75 21.59 -0.86
C VAL A 896 -25.50 21.96 -1.65
N ARG A 897 -25.10 23.23 -1.51
CA ARG A 897 -23.76 23.71 -1.86
C ARG A 897 -23.03 24.19 -0.60
N PHE A 898 -21.82 23.70 -0.40
CA PHE A 898 -20.93 24.12 0.68
C PHE A 898 -20.27 25.45 0.30
N ALA A 899 -20.51 26.49 1.10
CA ALA A 899 -20.05 27.85 0.81
C ALA A 899 -18.85 28.29 1.65
N LYS A 900 -18.82 27.89 2.93
CA LYS A 900 -17.79 28.26 3.91
C LYS A 900 -17.54 27.12 4.89
N PRO A 901 -16.31 27.00 5.43
CA PRO A 901 -16.01 26.02 6.46
C PRO A 901 -16.78 26.33 7.75
N VAL A 902 -17.16 25.29 8.47
CA VAL A 902 -17.74 25.34 9.82
C VAL A 902 -16.67 24.91 10.82
N LEU A 903 -16.56 25.60 11.94
CA LEU A 903 -15.58 25.30 12.98
C LEU A 903 -16.25 24.61 14.18
N PRO A 904 -15.50 23.78 14.93
CA PRO A 904 -15.91 23.37 16.26
C PRO A 904 -16.30 24.58 17.12
N GLY A 905 -17.41 24.47 17.85
CA GLY A 905 -17.98 25.55 18.67
C GLY A 905 -18.94 26.51 17.93
N ASP A 906 -19.06 26.44 16.60
CA ASP A 906 -20.01 27.26 15.85
C ASP A 906 -21.47 26.94 16.23
N GLN A 907 -22.34 27.95 16.13
CA GLN A 907 -23.78 27.81 16.24
C GLN A 907 -24.38 28.03 14.86
N LEU A 908 -25.05 27.00 14.35
CA LEU A 908 -25.65 27.03 13.02
C LEU A 908 -27.15 27.27 13.12
N GLU A 909 -27.68 28.14 12.25
CA GLU A 909 -29.11 28.34 12.07
C GLU A 909 -29.49 27.99 10.62
N THR A 910 -30.34 26.98 10.46
CA THR A 910 -30.93 26.60 9.16
C THR A 910 -32.29 27.27 9.01
N CYS A 911 -32.46 28.05 7.95
CA CYS A 911 -33.72 28.72 7.60
C CYS A 911 -34.25 28.14 6.29
N GLY A 912 -35.53 27.80 6.24
CA GLY A 912 -36.18 27.27 5.04
C GLY A 912 -37.38 28.08 4.58
N TRP A 913 -37.63 28.05 3.27
CA TRP A 913 -38.73 28.72 2.58
C TRP A 913 -39.48 27.70 1.73
N ALA A 914 -40.80 27.75 1.75
CA ALA A 914 -41.61 26.94 0.85
C ALA A 914 -41.46 27.47 -0.58
N GLU A 915 -41.23 26.57 -1.53
CA GLU A 915 -41.16 26.88 -2.96
C GLU A 915 -42.50 26.54 -3.64
N PRO A 916 -42.83 27.18 -4.76
CA PRO A 916 -44.01 26.83 -5.55
C PRO A 916 -44.00 25.35 -5.95
N ASP A 917 -45.17 24.70 -5.90
CA ASP A 917 -45.32 23.29 -6.26
C ASP A 917 -44.77 23.02 -7.68
N LYS A 918 -43.77 22.13 -7.76
CA LYS A 918 -43.19 21.65 -9.01
C LYS A 918 -43.48 20.17 -9.15
N GLY A 919 -44.63 19.86 -9.75
CA GLY A 919 -44.97 18.48 -10.13
C GLY A 919 -45.62 17.66 -9.00
N GLY A 920 -46.36 18.28 -8.09
CA GLY A 920 -47.12 17.61 -7.04
C GLY A 920 -46.30 17.24 -5.79
N ARG A 921 -45.10 17.80 -5.65
CA ARG A 921 -44.21 17.60 -4.49
C ARG A 921 -44.07 18.90 -3.72
N ARG A 922 -44.07 18.79 -2.38
CA ARG A 922 -43.69 19.93 -1.53
C ARG A 922 -42.17 20.10 -1.59
N VAL A 923 -41.75 21.31 -1.92
CA VAL A 923 -40.34 21.67 -2.08
C VAL A 923 -40.03 22.83 -1.13
N TRP A 924 -38.87 22.77 -0.50
CA TRP A 924 -38.32 23.86 0.29
C TRP A 924 -36.95 24.22 -0.22
N SER A 925 -36.66 25.52 -0.36
CA SER A 925 -35.29 26.00 -0.39
C SER A 925 -34.83 26.30 1.03
N PHE A 926 -33.54 26.10 1.33
CA PHE A 926 -33.00 26.43 2.63
C PHE A 926 -31.54 26.91 2.54
N GLU A 927 -31.12 27.60 3.60
CA GLU A 927 -29.75 28.04 3.79
C GLU A 927 -29.36 27.81 5.25
N THR A 928 -28.08 27.60 5.51
CA THR A 928 -27.55 27.50 6.88
C THR A 928 -26.48 28.53 7.08
N ALA A 929 -26.57 29.31 8.16
CA ALA A 929 -25.62 30.35 8.52
C ALA A 929 -25.03 30.09 9.91
N ASN A 930 -23.80 30.54 10.15
CA ASN A 930 -23.20 30.52 11.48
C ASN A 930 -23.67 31.72 12.32
N GLN A 931 -23.24 31.79 13.57
CA GLN A 931 -23.55 32.88 14.53
C GLN A 931 -23.12 34.28 14.06
N LYS A 932 -22.24 34.39 13.06
CA LYS A 932 -21.80 35.66 12.46
C LYS A 932 -22.67 36.07 11.26
N GLY A 933 -23.72 35.30 10.94
CA GLY A 933 -24.56 35.52 9.75
C GLY A 933 -23.91 35.06 8.45
N GLU A 934 -22.78 34.36 8.50
CA GLU A 934 -22.10 33.88 7.30
C GLU A 934 -22.76 32.59 6.81
N LYS A 935 -23.21 32.58 5.56
CA LYS A 935 -23.81 31.38 4.93
C LYS A 935 -22.74 30.30 4.74
N VAL A 936 -22.95 29.14 5.39
CA VAL A 936 -22.09 27.95 5.29
C VAL A 936 -22.67 26.90 4.34
N LEU A 937 -24.01 26.80 4.25
CA LEU A 937 -24.73 26.08 3.21
C LEU A 937 -25.61 27.06 2.43
N VAL A 938 -25.53 26.99 1.10
CA VAL A 938 -26.35 27.78 0.17
C VAL A 938 -27.02 26.87 -0.85
N ASN A 939 -28.02 27.39 -1.55
CA ASN A 939 -28.79 26.65 -2.56
C ASN A 939 -29.33 25.30 -2.02
N GLY A 940 -29.68 25.25 -0.72
CA GLY A 940 -30.27 24.06 -0.13
C GLY A 940 -31.63 23.79 -0.77
N ILE A 941 -31.90 22.54 -1.14
CA ILE A 941 -33.19 22.09 -1.68
C ILE A 941 -33.59 20.83 -0.92
N ALA A 942 -34.83 20.78 -0.44
CA ALA A 942 -35.44 19.58 0.08
C ALA A 942 -36.78 19.31 -0.63
N GLU A 943 -37.01 18.07 -1.02
CA GLU A 943 -38.28 17.63 -1.61
C GLU A 943 -38.91 16.56 -0.72
N ALA A 944 -40.22 16.64 -0.49
CA ALA A 944 -40.98 15.59 0.19
C ALA A 944 -41.72 14.67 -0.79
N ARG A 945 -41.98 13.44 -0.34
CA ARG A 945 -42.90 12.49 -0.98
C ARG A 945 -44.37 12.84 -0.77
#